data_AF-A0A0T9RNJ8-F1
#
_entry.id   AF-A0A0T9RNJ8-F1
#
_cell.length_a   1.000
_cell.length_b   1.000
_cell.length_c   1.000
_cell.angle_alpha   90.00
_cell.angle_beta   90.00
_cell.angle_gamma   90.00
#
_symmetry.space_group_name_H-M   'P 1'
#
loop_
_entity.id
_entity.type
_entity.pdbx_description
1 polymer ?
#
loop_
_entity_poly.entity_id
_entity_poly.type
_entity_poly.pdbx_seq_one_letter_code
_entity_poly.pdbx_strand_id
1 'polypeptide(L)'
;MRTVHNVFRADTRDFETVQRQEMEGHGGFRPHVPNPGFVQRNNLTYHFQGVGDIPDSNQDVSASVATTWNFERVVAITMQLIDPNDDPESEHQFDPDSSAYIYDIRPAENFFDLIGSFEMAIYQARSERDSDRVERLSALLEEFSDMDEIVAHNGFGPDRVIRYAELTGEMLNTIPMSELANPQYWEDNGLWTVNDNYNRAYDNDYSNPLPYEPRLIGTPTGYVIGITGEPLRLDEFTPLIYTPLSLRNSHFSHNRHSRSVNVGKVDQPTIPKHKRIAAYFYDTEYYIRSSIKRTAVVDMSQNESGANVYVYQDLGLINQLWRLQYHKDKKAYKIVSSKNPKLCLAWDSYRTETSVVVRQDTGGTDDEFWTIEPTKDGFFTIKSFYSEFEKTWVLDLTNSNTNDRADIKVYPPNNTMAQKWEITSRKLAVLPDGTYQIRSSIHSNAVIQLSKTSDWPNVNIHENLYQPNQVWIFSYIKEKRAYIISSGLKEDRFYLSWDSNHRPENIFGYKKGLYDDQCWIIEETKDGFYVLKSYKDEKKAIDLSYSNINNMTNIQFYPRNNSKAQKWQIEPVNNPIIPDGVYKISTKLNYRKVLDYRQPSFNLVIQDDIKLKTSEWRIVYDYKLKAYRILNENFSNMGIFFQKENSPVKIDNVDSVADDRSYWIIEYDQNKGGYIIRSLVYPSQIFKLNDSTANGTDVLTYYPISLEDNQIWNFIPVK
;
A
#
# COMPACT_ATOMS: atom_id res chain seq x y z
N MET A 1 -12.71 -0.84 8.34
CA MET A 1 -11.23 -0.94 8.30
C MET A 1 -10.64 0.39 8.71
N ARG A 2 -9.50 0.43 9.42
CA ARG A 2 -8.93 1.60 10.12
C ARG A 2 -7.77 2.28 9.39
N THR A 3 -7.93 3.54 8.97
CA THR A 3 -6.79 4.41 8.56
C THR A 3 -6.32 5.23 9.74
N VAL A 4 -5.02 5.19 10.03
CA VAL A 4 -4.43 5.88 11.18
C VAL A 4 -3.24 6.73 10.75
N HIS A 5 -3.09 7.88 11.39
CA HIS A 5 -2.07 8.89 11.09
C HIS A 5 -0.77 8.65 11.85
N ASN A 6 -0.88 8.02 13.02
CA ASN A 6 0.23 7.58 13.85
C ASN A 6 -0.04 6.13 14.27
N VAL A 7 1.02 5.34 14.36
CA VAL A 7 1.03 4.04 15.03
C VAL A 7 2.16 4.01 16.03
N PHE A 8 2.04 3.14 17.00
CA PHE A 8 2.99 2.94 18.07
C PHE A 8 3.53 1.52 18.05
N ARG A 9 4.76 1.37 18.50
CA ARG A 9 5.39 0.05 18.69
C ARG A 9 6.13 0.01 20.01
N ALA A 10 5.94 -1.09 20.74
CA ALA A 10 6.78 -1.49 21.85
C ALA A 10 7.94 -2.36 21.32
N ASP A 11 9.17 -2.12 21.77
CA ASP A 11 10.34 -2.92 21.39
C ASP A 11 11.37 -2.90 22.53
N THR A 12 12.17 -3.95 22.66
CA THR A 12 13.24 -4.03 23.66
C THR A 12 14.54 -3.38 23.19
N ARG A 13 14.67 -3.13 21.88
CA ARG A 13 15.84 -2.46 21.31
C ARG A 13 15.72 -0.95 21.52
N ASP A 14 16.82 -0.30 21.85
CA ASP A 14 16.92 1.16 21.86
C ASP A 14 16.94 1.74 20.44
N PHE A 15 16.78 3.07 20.30
CA PHE A 15 16.72 3.69 18.97
C PHE A 15 18.04 3.63 18.21
N GLU A 16 19.20 3.65 18.90
CA GLU A 16 20.51 3.51 18.24
C GLU A 16 20.61 2.13 17.56
N THR A 17 20.15 1.08 18.23
CA THR A 17 20.08 -0.29 17.72
C THR A 17 19.08 -0.42 16.58
N VAL A 18 17.92 0.25 16.68
CA VAL A 18 16.96 0.33 15.56
C VAL A 18 17.58 1.05 14.35
N GLN A 19 18.46 2.03 14.54
CA GLN A 19 19.14 2.73 13.45
C GLN A 19 20.29 1.92 12.84
N ARG A 20 20.96 1.08 13.63
CA ARG A 20 22.11 0.28 13.18
C ARG A 20 21.68 -0.71 12.08
N GLN A 21 22.53 -0.84 11.07
CA GLN A 21 22.40 -1.87 10.04
C GLN A 21 22.87 -3.20 10.62
N GLU A 22 21.97 -4.07 11.05
CA GLU A 22 22.35 -5.46 11.31
C GLU A 22 22.48 -6.21 9.98
N MET A 23 23.53 -7.06 9.90
CA MET A 23 24.09 -7.98 8.87
C MET A 23 23.61 -8.01 7.39
N GLU A 24 22.50 -7.38 7.02
CA GLU A 24 21.91 -7.31 5.67
C GLU A 24 21.75 -5.86 5.14
N GLY A 25 22.29 -4.85 5.83
CA GLY A 25 22.44 -3.50 5.27
C GLY A 25 21.24 -2.55 5.38
N HIS A 26 20.22 -2.87 6.19
CA HIS A 26 19.02 -2.03 6.37
C HIS A 26 18.64 -1.87 7.86
N GLY A 27 18.78 -0.67 8.42
CA GLY A 27 18.23 -0.33 9.74
C GLY A 27 16.69 -0.20 9.72
N GLY A 28 16.08 -0.16 10.90
CA GLY A 28 14.64 0.01 11.14
C GLY A 28 13.97 -1.23 11.73
N PHE A 29 12.66 -1.30 11.59
CA PHE A 29 11.88 -2.46 12.04
C PHE A 29 11.68 -3.39 10.85
N ARG A 30 12.23 -4.60 10.92
CA ARG A 30 12.15 -5.62 9.86
C ARG A 30 11.52 -6.89 10.40
N PRO A 31 10.84 -7.68 9.54
CA PRO A 31 10.34 -8.98 9.93
C PRO A 31 11.51 -9.86 10.40
N HIS A 32 11.33 -10.53 11.54
CA HIS A 32 12.40 -11.29 12.15
C HIS A 32 12.67 -12.60 11.40
N VAL A 33 13.93 -12.89 11.12
CA VAL A 33 14.39 -14.18 10.56
C VAL A 33 15.35 -14.80 11.57
N PRO A 34 14.90 -15.79 12.37
CA PRO A 34 15.69 -16.28 13.50
C PRO A 34 17.01 -16.95 13.10
N ASN A 35 17.04 -17.65 11.97
CA ASN A 35 18.19 -18.41 11.49
C ASN A 35 18.20 -18.60 9.96
N PRO A 36 19.37 -18.89 9.34
CA PRO A 36 19.46 -19.30 7.93
C PRO A 36 18.70 -20.63 7.71
N GLY A 37 17.57 -20.57 7.01
CA GLY A 37 16.65 -21.70 6.83
C GLY A 37 15.18 -21.31 6.96
N PHE A 38 14.91 -20.18 7.63
CA PHE A 38 13.58 -19.60 7.71
C PHE A 38 13.22 -18.83 6.43
N VAL A 39 11.99 -19.01 5.94
CA VAL A 39 11.49 -18.31 4.75
C VAL A 39 10.43 -17.30 5.17
N GLN A 40 10.65 -16.02 4.88
CA GLN A 40 9.61 -15.00 5.05
C GLN A 40 8.47 -15.25 4.07
N ARG A 41 7.24 -15.26 4.57
CA ARG A 41 6.03 -15.47 3.79
C ARG A 41 5.12 -14.27 3.90
N ASN A 42 4.54 -13.92 2.76
CA ASN A 42 3.47 -12.92 2.67
C ASN A 42 2.14 -13.42 3.25
N ASN A 43 2.07 -14.69 3.71
CA ASN A 43 0.86 -15.19 4.32
C ASN A 43 0.68 -14.62 5.73
N LEU A 44 -0.31 -13.73 5.89
CA LEU A 44 -0.54 -13.01 7.15
C LEU A 44 -0.96 -13.92 8.30
N THR A 45 -1.44 -15.16 8.06
CA THR A 45 -1.74 -16.07 9.18
C THR A 45 -0.49 -16.52 9.93
N TYR A 46 0.70 -16.49 9.30
CA TYR A 46 1.96 -16.80 9.98
C TYR A 46 2.32 -15.77 11.05
N HIS A 47 1.72 -14.58 10.99
CA HIS A 47 1.85 -13.56 12.04
C HIS A 47 1.41 -14.06 13.42
N PHE A 48 0.49 -15.03 13.47
CA PHE A 48 -0.10 -15.58 14.69
C PHE A 48 0.36 -16.99 15.02
N GLN A 49 1.06 -17.66 14.11
CA GLN A 49 1.36 -19.09 14.23
C GLN A 49 2.69 -19.37 14.95
N GLY A 50 3.50 -18.33 15.20
CA GLY A 50 4.79 -18.45 15.88
C GLY A 50 5.81 -19.31 15.10
N VAL A 51 7.03 -19.40 15.64
CA VAL A 51 8.05 -20.33 15.17
C VAL A 51 7.87 -21.63 15.95
N GLY A 52 7.32 -22.66 15.32
CA GLY A 52 7.23 -24.00 15.92
C GLY A 52 8.56 -24.75 15.76
N ASP A 53 9.11 -25.29 16.86
CA ASP A 53 10.21 -26.27 16.83
C ASP A 53 9.70 -27.63 16.32
N ILE A 54 9.34 -27.69 15.04
CA ILE A 54 8.90 -28.93 14.39
C ILE A 54 10.05 -29.39 13.48
N PRO A 55 10.69 -30.54 13.78
CA PRO A 55 11.55 -31.19 12.81
C PRO A 55 10.67 -31.62 11.62
N ASP A 56 11.01 -31.16 10.42
CA ASP A 56 10.39 -31.50 9.11
C ASP A 56 9.13 -30.71 8.64
N SER A 57 8.77 -29.57 9.24
CA SER A 57 7.83 -28.62 8.59
C SER A 57 8.55 -27.35 8.14
N ASN A 58 8.21 -26.82 6.96
CA ASN A 58 8.76 -25.58 6.42
C ASN A 58 8.80 -24.48 7.48
N GLN A 59 10.00 -23.98 7.79
CA GLN A 59 10.29 -22.94 8.77
C GLN A 59 9.84 -21.56 8.21
N ASP A 60 8.54 -21.37 8.04
CA ASP A 60 7.96 -20.14 7.50
C ASP A 60 7.74 -19.09 8.60
N VAL A 61 8.16 -17.84 8.37
CA VAL A 61 7.92 -16.70 9.28
C VAL A 61 7.11 -15.61 8.59
N SER A 62 6.37 -14.82 9.37
CA SER A 62 5.62 -13.68 8.87
C SER A 62 6.55 -12.63 8.25
N ALA A 63 6.19 -12.11 7.08
CA ALA A 63 6.81 -10.94 6.49
C ALA A 63 6.28 -9.61 7.10
N SER A 64 5.58 -9.64 8.23
CA SER A 64 4.93 -8.46 8.82
C SER A 64 5.56 -8.05 10.14
N VAL A 65 5.55 -6.74 10.41
CA VAL A 65 5.93 -6.15 11.70
C VAL A 65 4.67 -5.58 12.37
N ALA A 66 4.44 -5.98 13.61
CA ALA A 66 3.31 -5.50 14.40
C ALA A 66 3.48 -4.06 14.89
N THR A 67 2.40 -3.28 14.85
CA THR A 67 2.24 -1.97 15.47
C THR A 67 0.81 -1.81 15.97
N THR A 68 0.51 -0.83 16.81
CA THR A 68 -0.85 -0.53 17.26
C THR A 68 -1.11 0.96 17.17
N TRP A 69 -2.32 1.36 16.81
CA TRP A 69 -2.70 2.78 16.84
C TRP A 69 -3.19 3.22 18.23
N ASN A 70 -3.34 2.27 19.17
CA ASN A 70 -3.85 2.50 20.51
C ASN A 70 -2.69 2.74 21.48
N PHE A 71 -2.60 3.95 22.03
CA PHE A 71 -1.52 4.34 22.93
C PHE A 71 -1.57 3.64 24.29
N GLU A 72 -2.76 3.45 24.86
CA GLU A 72 -2.92 2.68 26.11
C GLU A 72 -2.43 1.24 25.91
N ARG A 73 -2.72 0.66 24.74
CA ARG A 73 -2.26 -0.68 24.35
C ARG A 73 -0.74 -0.76 24.24
N VAL A 74 -0.08 0.21 23.60
CA VAL A 74 1.38 0.16 23.44
C VAL A 74 2.08 0.25 24.79
N VAL A 75 1.58 1.07 25.71
CA VAL A 75 2.13 1.19 27.08
C VAL A 75 1.97 -0.13 27.83
N ALA A 76 0.81 -0.78 27.74
CA ALA A 76 0.57 -2.08 28.36
C ALA A 76 1.49 -3.17 27.80
N ILE A 77 1.76 -3.17 26.49
CA ILE A 77 2.71 -4.09 25.87
C ILE A 77 4.13 -3.82 26.36
N THR A 78 4.55 -2.55 26.40
CA THR A 78 5.89 -2.18 26.88
C THR A 78 6.10 -2.60 28.33
N MET A 79 5.09 -2.45 29.19
CA MET A 79 5.13 -2.94 30.58
C MET A 79 5.39 -4.45 30.66
N GLN A 80 4.77 -5.25 29.78
CA GLN A 80 5.01 -6.69 29.72
C GLN A 80 6.37 -7.07 29.12
N LEU A 81 6.97 -6.21 28.29
CA LEU A 81 8.35 -6.42 27.85
C LEU A 81 9.36 -6.18 28.97
N ILE A 82 9.03 -5.27 29.89
CA ILE A 82 9.83 -4.92 31.07
C ILE A 82 9.76 -6.05 32.11
N ASP A 83 8.55 -6.54 32.41
CA ASP A 83 8.35 -7.73 33.25
C ASP A 83 7.38 -8.74 32.61
N PRO A 84 7.93 -9.74 31.87
CA PRO A 84 7.13 -10.77 31.22
C PRO A 84 6.43 -11.74 32.18
N ASN A 85 6.80 -11.76 33.46
CA ASN A 85 6.30 -12.73 34.43
C ASN A 85 5.32 -12.10 35.44
N ASP A 86 5.06 -10.80 35.36
CA ASP A 86 4.28 -10.11 36.38
C ASP A 86 2.80 -10.53 36.35
N ASP A 87 2.30 -10.85 37.55
CA ASP A 87 0.90 -11.12 37.79
C ASP A 87 0.23 -9.79 38.15
N PRO A 88 -0.76 -9.31 37.37
CA PRO A 88 -1.38 -8.00 37.58
C PRO A 88 -2.08 -7.84 38.95
N GLU A 89 -2.20 -8.90 39.76
CA GLU A 89 -2.67 -8.86 41.15
C GLU A 89 -1.54 -8.86 42.21
N SER A 90 -0.27 -8.95 41.81
CA SER A 90 0.85 -9.00 42.75
C SER A 90 1.35 -7.59 43.09
N GLU A 91 1.59 -7.30 44.38
CA GLU A 91 2.24 -6.05 44.84
C GLU A 91 3.76 -6.01 44.50
N HIS A 92 4.21 -6.71 43.44
CA HIS A 92 5.62 -6.67 43.04
C HIS A 92 5.97 -5.29 42.48
N GLN A 93 7.12 -4.78 42.89
CA GLN A 93 7.73 -3.61 42.27
C GLN A 93 8.51 -4.07 41.05
N PHE A 94 8.34 -3.38 39.93
CA PHE A 94 9.15 -3.57 38.73
C PHE A 94 10.63 -3.33 39.06
N ASP A 95 11.54 -4.09 38.44
CA ASP A 95 12.98 -3.82 38.58
C ASP A 95 13.29 -2.40 38.06
N PRO A 96 13.77 -1.46 38.89
CA PRO A 96 14.02 -0.09 38.48
C PRO A 96 14.97 0.04 37.28
N ASP A 97 15.89 -0.92 37.11
CA ASP A 97 16.90 -0.93 36.04
C ASP A 97 16.40 -1.58 34.73
N SER A 98 15.19 -2.15 34.74
CA SER A 98 14.58 -2.73 33.54
C SER A 98 13.90 -1.67 32.68
N SER A 99 14.03 -1.76 31.36
CA SER A 99 13.40 -0.83 30.43
C SER A 99 13.03 -1.46 29.09
N ALA A 100 12.07 -0.83 28.43
CA ALA A 100 11.72 -1.08 27.05
C ALA A 100 11.26 0.23 26.39
N TYR A 101 11.17 0.24 25.07
CA TYR A 101 10.99 1.46 24.29
C TYR A 101 9.64 1.52 23.60
N ILE A 102 9.05 2.71 23.61
CA ILE A 102 7.85 3.07 22.83
C ILE A 102 8.29 3.95 21.67
N TYR A 103 7.85 3.58 20.46
CA TYR A 103 8.11 4.33 19.23
C TYR A 103 6.81 4.91 18.70
N ASP A 104 6.77 6.22 18.45
CA ASP A 104 5.72 6.89 17.70
C ASP A 104 6.15 6.96 16.23
N ILE A 105 5.35 6.37 15.35
CA ILE A 105 5.73 6.03 13.99
C ILE A 105 4.71 6.60 13.04
N ARG A 106 5.23 7.16 11.96
CA ARG A 106 4.47 7.56 10.79
C ARG A 106 4.22 6.34 9.89
N PRO A 107 2.99 5.77 9.84
CA PRO A 107 2.68 4.62 8.99
C PRO A 107 2.75 5.01 7.50
N ALA A 108 2.70 4.01 6.62
CA ALA A 108 2.70 4.17 5.16
C ALA A 108 1.70 3.21 4.49
N GLU A 109 1.67 3.20 3.16
CA GLU A 109 0.79 2.29 2.40
C GLU A 109 1.06 0.79 2.63
N ASN A 110 2.18 0.39 3.23
CA ASN A 110 2.42 -1.01 3.60
C ASN A 110 1.88 -1.38 5.00
N PHE A 111 1.19 -0.47 5.69
CA PHE A 111 0.61 -0.70 7.02
C PHE A 111 -0.87 -1.06 6.89
N PHE A 112 -1.26 -2.27 7.23
CA PHE A 112 -2.62 -2.78 7.01
C PHE A 112 -3.37 -2.96 8.33
N ASP A 113 -4.65 -2.59 8.35
CA ASP A 113 -5.55 -2.88 9.46
C ASP A 113 -5.82 -4.39 9.56
N LEU A 114 -5.38 -5.02 10.64
CA LEU A 114 -5.40 -6.46 10.79
C LEU A 114 -6.84 -7.01 10.79
N ILE A 115 -7.71 -6.42 11.62
CA ILE A 115 -9.12 -6.84 11.76
C ILE A 115 -9.83 -6.72 10.42
N GLY A 116 -9.72 -5.54 9.78
CA GLY A 116 -10.32 -5.30 8.47
C GLY A 116 -9.83 -6.27 7.39
N SER A 117 -8.57 -6.69 7.47
CA SER A 117 -7.97 -7.66 6.55
C SER A 117 -8.54 -9.08 6.75
N PHE A 118 -8.68 -9.53 7.99
CA PHE A 118 -9.27 -10.83 8.32
C PHE A 118 -10.76 -10.89 8.01
N GLU A 119 -11.51 -9.84 8.32
CA GLU A 119 -12.92 -9.73 7.94
C GLU A 119 -13.11 -9.87 6.42
N MET A 120 -12.21 -9.27 5.63
CA MET A 120 -12.24 -9.38 4.17
C MET A 120 -11.88 -10.79 3.67
N ALA A 121 -10.91 -11.47 4.29
CA ALA A 121 -10.57 -12.85 3.97
C ALA A 121 -11.72 -13.82 4.31
N ILE A 122 -12.39 -13.63 5.46
CA ILE A 122 -13.58 -14.40 5.84
C ILE A 122 -14.70 -14.16 4.82
N TYR A 123 -14.90 -12.91 4.39
CA TYR A 123 -15.89 -12.57 3.37
C TYR A 123 -15.60 -13.31 2.05
N GLN A 124 -14.33 -13.30 1.59
CA GLN A 124 -13.94 -14.02 0.38
C GLN A 124 -14.19 -15.53 0.52
N ALA A 125 -13.77 -16.14 1.63
CA ALA A 125 -13.97 -17.57 1.89
C ALA A 125 -15.45 -17.96 1.89
N ARG A 126 -16.35 -17.09 2.42
CA ARG A 126 -17.80 -17.30 2.32
C ARG A 126 -18.29 -17.29 0.88
N SER A 127 -17.77 -16.39 0.04
CA SER A 127 -18.14 -16.32 -1.38
C SER A 127 -17.68 -17.56 -2.16
N GLU A 128 -16.57 -18.15 -1.75
CA GLU A 128 -15.98 -19.38 -2.29
C GLU A 128 -16.62 -20.66 -1.73
N ARG A 129 -17.55 -20.53 -0.75
CA ARG A 129 -18.16 -21.65 -0.01
C ARG A 129 -17.15 -22.52 0.75
N ASP A 130 -16.05 -21.92 1.18
CA ASP A 130 -15.01 -22.57 1.98
C ASP A 130 -15.33 -22.41 3.48
N SER A 131 -16.14 -23.33 4.01
CA SER A 131 -16.61 -23.28 5.40
C SER A 131 -15.48 -23.47 6.43
N ASP A 132 -14.48 -24.29 6.12
CA ASP A 132 -13.33 -24.56 7.00
C ASP A 132 -12.47 -23.30 7.17
N ARG A 133 -12.18 -22.60 6.06
CA ARG A 133 -11.46 -21.32 6.11
C ARG A 133 -12.24 -20.23 6.84
N VAL A 134 -13.56 -20.18 6.67
CA VAL A 134 -14.42 -19.24 7.41
C VAL A 134 -14.36 -19.49 8.92
N GLU A 135 -14.49 -20.74 9.36
CA GLU A 135 -14.46 -21.12 10.77
C GLU A 135 -13.11 -20.77 11.41
N ARG A 136 -12.01 -21.19 10.77
CA ARG A 136 -10.65 -20.99 11.29
C ARG A 136 -10.21 -19.53 11.34
N LEU A 137 -10.54 -18.75 10.32
CA LEU A 137 -10.27 -17.30 10.33
C LEU A 137 -11.16 -16.56 11.31
N SER A 138 -12.42 -16.98 11.49
CA SER A 138 -13.33 -16.37 12.47
C SER A 138 -12.86 -16.64 13.89
N ALA A 139 -12.36 -17.84 14.18
CA ALA A 139 -11.79 -18.19 15.48
C ALA A 139 -10.53 -17.35 15.79
N LEU A 140 -9.63 -17.20 14.81
CA LEU A 140 -8.45 -16.35 14.97
C LEU A 140 -8.85 -14.88 15.20
N LEU A 141 -9.83 -14.38 14.44
CA LEU A 141 -10.33 -13.02 14.62
C LEU A 141 -10.97 -12.81 15.99
N GLU A 142 -11.70 -13.79 16.53
CA GLU A 142 -12.28 -13.72 17.88
C GLU A 142 -11.22 -13.74 18.98
N GLU A 143 -10.14 -14.50 18.79
CA GLU A 143 -9.02 -14.58 19.75
C GLU A 143 -8.21 -13.27 19.83
N PHE A 144 -8.10 -12.57 18.70
CA PHE A 144 -7.26 -11.37 18.52
C PHE A 144 -8.04 -10.09 18.18
N SER A 145 -9.36 -10.06 18.42
CA SER A 145 -10.26 -8.96 17.99
C SER A 145 -9.96 -7.61 18.62
N ASP A 146 -9.33 -7.60 19.80
CA ASP A 146 -9.14 -6.39 20.62
C ASP A 146 -7.69 -5.88 20.55
N MET A 147 -6.91 -6.39 19.59
CA MET A 147 -5.48 -6.05 19.48
C MET A 147 -5.22 -4.65 18.92
N ASP A 148 -6.22 -4.03 18.29
CA ASP A 148 -6.07 -2.71 17.67
C ASP A 148 -4.80 -2.59 16.80
N GLU A 149 -4.50 -3.68 16.09
CA GLU A 149 -3.22 -3.89 15.44
C GLU A 149 -3.22 -3.38 13.99
N ILE A 150 -2.14 -2.70 13.63
CA ILE A 150 -1.77 -2.35 12.28
C ILE A 150 -0.47 -3.09 11.94
N VAL A 151 -0.48 -3.88 10.87
CA VAL A 151 0.68 -4.68 10.46
C VAL A 151 1.42 -4.01 9.32
N ALA A 152 2.70 -3.72 9.51
CA ALA A 152 3.58 -3.21 8.47
C ALA A 152 4.18 -4.38 7.68
N HIS A 153 3.67 -4.62 6.48
CA HIS A 153 4.19 -5.64 5.58
C HIS A 153 5.59 -5.25 5.09
N ASN A 154 6.56 -6.17 5.20
CA ASN A 154 7.99 -5.98 4.96
C ASN A 154 8.70 -4.98 5.90
N GLY A 155 8.03 -4.52 6.96
CA GLY A 155 8.60 -3.58 7.92
C GLY A 155 8.75 -2.15 7.40
N PHE A 156 9.55 -1.32 8.07
CA PHE A 156 9.70 0.10 7.78
C PHE A 156 11.00 0.71 8.32
N GLY A 157 11.53 1.71 7.63
CA GLY A 157 12.79 2.37 7.96
C GLY A 157 12.73 3.22 9.25
N PRO A 158 13.91 3.54 9.83
CA PRO A 158 13.99 4.37 11.04
C PRO A 158 13.62 5.84 10.76
N ASP A 159 13.63 6.27 9.51
CA ASP A 159 13.21 7.59 9.04
C ASP A 159 11.69 7.86 9.17
N ARG A 160 10.91 6.82 9.48
CA ARG A 160 9.48 6.89 9.81
C ARG A 160 9.18 7.01 11.30
N VAL A 161 10.17 6.79 12.17
CA VAL A 161 10.01 7.03 13.61
C VAL A 161 9.98 8.54 13.82
N ILE A 162 8.89 9.09 14.34
CA ILE A 162 8.75 10.52 14.64
C ILE A 162 9.55 10.84 15.90
N ARG A 163 9.40 9.99 16.91
CA ARG A 163 9.98 10.12 18.24
C ARG A 163 9.89 8.79 18.98
N TYR A 164 10.63 8.67 20.06
CA TYR A 164 10.69 7.46 20.87
C TYR A 164 10.87 7.84 22.33
N ALA A 165 10.50 6.94 23.22
CA ALA A 165 10.64 7.13 24.65
C ALA A 165 10.97 5.80 25.33
N GLU A 166 11.73 5.89 26.40
CA GLU A 166 12.04 4.76 27.28
C GLU A 166 10.99 4.71 28.39
N LEU A 167 10.42 3.54 28.63
CA LEU A 167 9.62 3.25 29.82
C LEU A 167 10.47 2.38 30.73
N THR A 168 10.68 2.82 31.97
CA THR A 168 11.48 2.08 32.97
C THR A 168 10.61 1.47 34.05
N GLY A 169 11.12 0.45 34.74
CA GLY A 169 10.49 -0.07 35.94
C GLY A 169 10.33 0.99 37.04
N GLU A 170 11.26 1.95 37.16
CA GLU A 170 11.12 3.08 38.09
C GLU A 170 9.89 3.94 37.77
N MET A 171 9.65 4.25 36.49
CA MET A 171 8.45 4.99 36.07
C MET A 171 7.17 4.23 36.40
N LEU A 172 7.13 2.91 36.15
CA LEU A 172 6.00 2.06 36.47
C LEU A 172 5.71 1.98 37.99
N ASN A 173 6.76 2.04 38.81
CA ASN A 173 6.64 2.03 40.27
C ASN A 173 6.19 3.38 40.85
N THR A 174 6.42 4.49 40.14
CA THR A 174 6.27 5.86 40.69
C THR A 174 5.15 6.67 40.05
N ILE A 175 4.76 6.36 38.82
CA ILE A 175 3.76 7.10 38.05
C ILE A 175 2.50 6.23 37.91
N PRO A 176 1.30 6.73 38.26
CA PRO A 176 0.06 5.99 38.10
C PRO A 176 -0.19 5.54 36.65
N MET A 177 -0.67 4.31 36.46
CA MET A 177 -0.96 3.79 35.12
C MET A 177 -1.98 4.63 34.33
N SER A 178 -2.90 5.31 35.00
CA SER A 178 -3.82 6.25 34.35
C SER A 178 -3.12 7.46 33.72
N GLU A 179 -1.95 7.85 34.25
CA GLU A 179 -1.11 8.90 33.69
C GLU A 179 -0.23 8.34 32.56
N LEU A 180 0.42 7.19 32.78
CA LEU A 180 1.24 6.54 31.75
C LEU A 180 0.44 6.12 30.51
N ALA A 181 -0.83 5.72 30.66
CA ALA A 181 -1.72 5.41 29.55
C ALA A 181 -2.26 6.65 28.81
N ASN A 182 -2.04 7.86 29.33
CA ASN A 182 -2.51 9.10 28.73
C ASN A 182 -1.43 9.74 27.84
N PRO A 183 -1.60 9.82 26.51
CA PRO A 183 -0.58 10.37 25.62
C PRO A 183 -0.24 11.85 25.92
N GLN A 184 -1.19 12.64 26.44
CA GLN A 184 -0.93 14.04 26.80
C GLN A 184 0.07 14.17 27.95
N TYR A 185 0.10 13.20 28.88
CA TYR A 185 1.04 13.21 29.99
C TYR A 185 2.49 13.13 29.50
N TRP A 186 2.76 12.34 28.46
CA TRP A 186 4.08 12.19 27.87
C TRP A 186 4.55 13.48 27.17
N GLU A 187 3.62 14.21 26.56
CA GLU A 187 3.88 15.53 25.97
C GLU A 187 4.21 16.57 27.05
N ASP A 188 3.34 16.69 28.05
CA ASP A 188 3.41 17.73 29.08
C ASP A 188 4.67 17.58 29.96
N ASN A 189 5.15 16.34 30.13
CA ASN A 189 6.34 16.02 30.91
C ASN A 189 7.61 15.79 30.06
N GLY A 190 7.53 15.98 28.74
CA GLY A 190 8.70 15.89 27.86
C GLY A 190 9.38 14.53 27.85
N LEU A 191 8.62 13.44 27.98
CA LEU A 191 9.15 12.07 28.01
C LEU A 191 9.63 11.59 26.63
N TRP A 192 9.22 12.28 25.57
CA TRP A 192 9.60 11.97 24.20
C TRP A 192 10.99 12.51 23.82
N THR A 193 11.79 11.64 23.21
CA THR A 193 12.97 12.03 22.45
C THR A 193 12.61 12.13 20.96
N VAL A 194 12.82 13.30 20.36
CA VAL A 194 12.56 13.52 18.93
C VAL A 194 13.62 12.81 18.09
N ASN A 195 13.20 12.16 17.01
CA ASN A 195 14.13 11.62 16.02
C ASN A 195 14.52 12.72 15.02
N ASP A 196 15.74 13.24 15.09
CA ASP A 196 16.24 14.26 14.17
C ASP A 196 16.32 13.79 12.70
N ASN A 197 16.38 12.47 12.48
CA ASN A 197 16.38 11.85 11.15
C ASN A 197 14.98 11.52 10.64
N TYR A 198 13.93 11.90 11.37
CA TYR A 198 12.55 11.74 10.90
C TYR A 198 12.35 12.56 9.62
N ASN A 199 11.92 11.90 8.56
CA ASN A 199 11.67 12.57 7.30
C ASN A 199 10.28 13.20 7.31
N ARG A 200 10.23 14.51 7.51
CA ARG A 200 8.99 15.31 7.53
C ARG A 200 8.19 15.25 6.23
N ALA A 201 8.75 14.75 5.13
CA ALA A 201 7.97 14.45 3.93
C ALA A 201 6.83 13.46 4.21
N TYR A 202 6.96 12.62 5.24
CA TYR A 202 5.96 11.64 5.63
C TYR A 202 4.84 12.20 6.52
N ASP A 203 4.86 13.49 6.89
CA ASP A 203 3.86 14.04 7.83
C ASP A 203 2.40 13.86 7.39
N ASN A 204 2.17 13.66 6.10
CA ASN A 204 0.86 13.42 5.51
C ASN A 204 0.59 11.94 5.19
N ASP A 205 1.49 11.02 5.55
CA ASP A 205 1.31 9.58 5.34
C ASP A 205 0.31 9.01 6.36
N TYR A 206 -0.43 7.98 5.92
CA TYR A 206 -1.39 7.23 6.73
C TYR A 206 -1.18 5.73 6.49
N SER A 207 -1.72 4.90 7.38
CA SER A 207 -1.84 3.46 7.12
C SER A 207 -2.71 3.20 5.88
N ASN A 208 -2.50 2.05 5.24
CA ASN A 208 -3.22 1.64 4.05
C ASN A 208 -4.75 1.64 4.30
N PRO A 209 -5.55 2.32 3.46
CA PRO A 209 -7.00 2.32 3.57
C PRO A 209 -7.66 1.01 3.12
N LEU A 210 -6.92 0.15 2.41
CA LEU A 210 -7.37 -1.14 1.90
C LEU A 210 -6.91 -2.29 2.82
N PRO A 211 -7.65 -3.41 2.85
CA PRO A 211 -7.21 -4.59 3.58
C PRO A 211 -5.96 -5.18 2.92
N TYR A 212 -5.21 -5.93 3.71
CA TYR A 212 -4.20 -6.83 3.17
C TYR A 212 -4.85 -7.80 2.19
N GLU A 213 -4.14 -8.13 1.10
CA GLU A 213 -4.68 -8.94 0.00
C GLU A 213 -5.29 -10.24 0.55
N PRO A 214 -6.62 -10.45 0.43
CA PRO A 214 -7.32 -11.58 1.03
C PRO A 214 -6.78 -12.96 0.59
N ARG A 215 -6.22 -13.05 -0.61
CA ARG A 215 -5.57 -14.28 -1.11
C ARG A 215 -4.22 -14.57 -0.43
N LEU A 216 -3.58 -13.55 0.13
CA LEU A 216 -2.38 -13.66 0.95
C LEU A 216 -2.73 -13.83 2.45
N ILE A 217 -3.99 -14.08 2.79
CA ILE A 217 -4.41 -14.50 4.13
C ILE A 217 -4.77 -15.98 4.01
N GLY A 218 -3.85 -16.85 4.43
CA GLY A 218 -4.01 -18.29 4.33
C GLY A 218 -5.12 -18.85 5.20
N THR A 219 -5.31 -20.17 5.14
CA THR A 219 -6.16 -20.89 6.09
C THR A 219 -5.31 -21.28 7.30
N PRO A 220 -5.68 -20.88 8.54
CA PRO A 220 -4.93 -21.29 9.73
C PRO A 220 -4.86 -22.82 9.83
N THR A 221 -3.66 -23.42 9.85
CA THR A 221 -3.49 -24.87 9.71
C THR A 221 -3.84 -25.67 10.98
N GLY A 222 -3.74 -25.05 12.16
CA GLY A 222 -3.90 -25.73 13.45
C GLY A 222 -2.60 -26.44 13.88
N TYR A 223 -2.37 -26.47 15.20
CA TYR A 223 -1.13 -26.78 15.93
C TYR A 223 -0.32 -28.01 15.48
N VAL A 224 1.02 -27.97 15.70
CA VAL A 224 1.88 -29.17 15.79
C VAL A 224 2.61 -29.21 17.15
N ILE A 225 2.06 -30.05 18.04
CA ILE A 225 2.64 -31.00 19.01
C ILE A 225 3.58 -30.51 20.14
N GLY A 226 3.18 -30.83 21.38
CA GLY A 226 4.10 -31.15 22.49
C GLY A 226 4.35 -32.67 22.60
N ILE A 227 5.59 -33.08 22.29
CA ILE A 227 6.47 -34.22 22.69
C ILE A 227 5.91 -35.62 23.08
N THR A 228 4.63 -35.89 23.31
CA THR A 228 4.15 -37.27 23.61
C THR A 228 2.89 -37.60 22.82
N GLY A 229 2.96 -38.57 21.90
CA GLY A 229 1.96 -38.90 20.89
C GLY A 229 0.62 -39.45 21.40
N GLU A 230 -0.12 -38.68 22.19
CA GLU A 230 -1.52 -38.93 22.58
C GLU A 230 -2.41 -37.76 22.13
N PRO A 231 -3.68 -37.99 21.74
CA PRO A 231 -4.60 -36.93 21.33
C PRO A 231 -5.19 -36.21 22.56
N LEU A 232 -4.89 -34.92 22.73
CA LEU A 232 -5.47 -34.10 23.80
C LEU A 232 -6.85 -33.53 23.42
N ARG A 233 -7.72 -33.37 24.43
CA ARG A 233 -9.10 -32.86 24.32
C ARG A 233 -9.15 -31.33 24.19
N LEU A 234 -10.26 -30.86 23.64
CA LEU A 234 -10.58 -29.50 23.17
C LEU A 234 -10.57 -28.37 24.23
N ASP A 235 -10.10 -28.62 25.45
CA ASP A 235 -10.25 -27.75 26.61
C ASP A 235 -8.92 -27.40 27.32
N GLU A 236 -7.78 -27.88 26.82
CA GLU A 236 -6.44 -27.59 27.37
C GLU A 236 -5.50 -27.07 26.26
N PHE A 237 -5.50 -25.75 26.01
CA PHE A 237 -4.71 -25.11 24.94
C PHE A 237 -3.79 -24.00 25.47
N THR A 238 -2.47 -24.20 25.43
CA THR A 238 -1.45 -23.14 25.57
C THR A 238 -0.62 -23.01 24.28
N PRO A 239 -0.55 -21.82 23.65
CA PRO A 239 0.22 -21.59 22.42
C PRO A 239 1.71 -21.35 22.68
N LEU A 240 2.53 -21.65 21.66
CA LEU A 240 3.99 -21.46 21.61
C LEU A 240 4.35 -20.03 21.16
N ILE A 241 5.32 -19.46 21.89
CA ILE A 241 6.10 -18.21 21.79
C ILE A 241 5.66 -17.14 20.75
N TYR A 242 5.40 -15.96 21.30
CA TYR A 242 4.81 -14.73 20.75
C TYR A 242 5.78 -13.89 19.89
N THR A 243 5.25 -13.23 18.85
CA THR A 243 5.78 -11.91 18.46
C THR A 243 5.28 -10.87 19.48
N PRO A 244 6.12 -9.91 19.91
CA PRO A 244 5.91 -9.11 21.13
C PRO A 244 4.66 -8.22 21.18
N LEU A 245 3.80 -8.18 20.16
CA LEU A 245 2.57 -7.37 20.16
C LEU A 245 1.27 -8.20 20.07
N SER A 246 1.35 -9.53 19.94
CA SER A 246 0.17 -10.38 19.75
C SER A 246 -0.40 -10.93 21.06
N LEU A 247 -0.92 -10.07 21.94
CA LEU A 247 -1.44 -10.49 23.25
C LEU A 247 -2.92 -10.97 23.19
N ARG A 248 -3.19 -12.13 23.81
CA ARG A 248 -4.51 -12.76 23.93
C ARG A 248 -5.51 -11.92 24.73
N ASN A 249 -6.80 -12.06 24.40
CA ASN A 249 -7.93 -11.50 25.15
C ASN A 249 -8.05 -11.97 26.63
N SER A 250 -7.38 -13.05 27.06
CA SER A 250 -7.60 -13.67 28.38
C SER A 250 -7.03 -12.91 29.59
N HIS A 251 -6.28 -11.83 29.42
CA HIS A 251 -5.69 -11.10 30.55
C HIS A 251 -6.54 -9.94 31.09
N PHE A 252 -7.67 -9.59 30.46
CA PHE A 252 -8.58 -8.55 30.95
C PHE A 252 -9.93 -9.06 31.47
N SER A 253 -10.14 -10.38 31.52
CA SER A 253 -11.32 -10.97 32.18
C SER A 253 -10.96 -12.22 32.97
N HIS A 254 -10.94 -12.08 34.30
CA HIS A 254 -11.10 -13.14 35.30
C HIS A 254 -10.46 -14.51 35.00
N ASN A 255 -9.36 -14.78 35.71
CA ASN A 255 -8.97 -16.08 36.25
C ASN A 255 -9.01 -17.32 35.33
N ARG A 256 -7.81 -17.82 35.00
CA ARG A 256 -7.44 -19.22 35.30
C ARG A 256 -5.92 -19.40 35.30
N HIS A 257 -5.33 -19.43 36.50
CA HIS A 257 -3.98 -19.97 36.70
C HIS A 257 -3.93 -21.45 36.33
N SER A 258 -2.81 -21.82 35.73
CA SER A 258 -2.29 -23.18 35.69
C SER A 258 -2.04 -23.70 37.11
N ARG A 259 -2.99 -24.45 37.68
CA ARG A 259 -2.72 -25.53 38.64
C ARG A 259 -3.89 -26.49 38.68
N SER A 260 -3.57 -27.77 38.48
CA SER A 260 -4.47 -28.91 38.63
C SER A 260 -5.24 -28.88 39.96
N VAL A 261 -6.55 -29.09 39.93
CA VAL A 261 -7.36 -30.05 40.75
C VAL A 261 -8.86 -29.80 40.51
N ASN A 262 -9.62 -30.88 40.42
CA ASN A 262 -11.08 -30.96 40.24
C ASN A 262 -11.91 -30.10 41.22
N VAL A 263 -13.12 -29.74 40.74
CA VAL A 263 -14.46 -29.85 41.35
C VAL A 263 -15.28 -28.54 41.27
N GLY A 264 -16.47 -28.65 40.64
CA GLY A 264 -17.66 -27.91 41.07
C GLY A 264 -18.24 -26.90 40.07
N LYS A 265 -19.39 -27.25 39.46
CA LYS A 265 -20.31 -26.29 38.82
C LYS A 265 -20.77 -25.26 39.84
N VAL A 266 -20.60 -23.96 39.56
CA VAL A 266 -21.44 -22.87 40.10
C VAL A 266 -21.66 -21.83 39.01
N ASP A 267 -22.90 -21.36 38.91
CA ASP A 267 -23.46 -20.52 37.86
C ASP A 267 -22.71 -19.19 37.64
N GLN A 268 -22.48 -18.83 36.38
CA GLN A 268 -21.93 -17.52 36.01
C GLN A 268 -23.02 -16.43 36.04
N PRO A 269 -22.76 -15.26 36.65
CA PRO A 269 -23.60 -14.08 36.48
C PRO A 269 -23.36 -13.49 35.08
N THR A 270 -24.42 -13.36 34.29
CA THR A 270 -24.40 -12.70 32.98
C THR A 270 -24.11 -11.21 33.11
N ILE A 271 -22.99 -10.74 32.56
CA ILE A 271 -22.69 -9.31 32.37
C ILE A 271 -22.93 -8.95 30.89
N PRO A 272 -23.51 -7.77 30.56
CA PRO A 272 -24.14 -7.52 29.26
C PRO A 272 -23.13 -7.36 28.12
N LYS A 273 -23.36 -8.06 27.00
CA LYS A 273 -22.69 -7.80 25.71
C LYS A 273 -23.07 -6.41 25.20
N HIS A 274 -22.23 -5.40 25.43
CA HIS A 274 -22.32 -4.15 24.70
C HIS A 274 -21.82 -4.35 23.26
N LYS A 275 -22.77 -4.56 22.35
CA LYS A 275 -22.55 -4.55 20.90
C LYS A 275 -22.08 -3.14 20.50
N ARG A 276 -20.77 -2.93 20.37
CA ARG A 276 -20.20 -1.68 19.80
C ARG A 276 -20.53 -1.64 18.30
N ILE A 277 -21.40 -0.71 17.89
CA ILE A 277 -21.66 -0.42 16.47
C ILE A 277 -20.58 0.57 16.03
N ALA A 278 -19.59 0.08 15.27
CA ALA A 278 -18.52 0.90 14.71
C ALA A 278 -19.01 1.69 13.49
N ALA A 279 -18.41 2.86 13.24
CA ALA A 279 -18.58 3.58 11.99
C ALA A 279 -17.99 2.74 10.83
N TYR A 280 -18.81 2.44 9.81
CA TYR A 280 -18.41 1.66 8.62
C TYR A 280 -17.56 2.45 7.61
N PHE A 281 -17.75 3.76 7.51
CA PHE A 281 -17.12 4.64 6.52
C PHE A 281 -16.40 5.81 7.16
N TYR A 282 -15.27 6.21 6.56
CA TYR A 282 -14.51 7.40 6.91
C TYR A 282 -15.17 8.64 6.35
N ASP A 283 -14.77 9.77 6.93
CA ASP A 283 -15.07 11.07 6.36
C ASP A 283 -14.22 11.37 5.11
N THR A 284 -14.50 10.63 4.03
CA THR A 284 -13.88 10.73 2.71
C THR A 284 -14.91 10.50 1.61
N GLU A 285 -14.47 10.50 0.35
CA GLU A 285 -15.34 10.47 -0.83
C GLU A 285 -15.61 9.05 -1.34
N TYR A 286 -16.89 8.77 -1.56
CA TYR A 286 -17.39 7.48 -2.02
C TYR A 286 -18.32 7.67 -3.22
N TYR A 287 -18.37 6.64 -4.05
CA TYR A 287 -19.54 6.38 -4.86
C TYR A 287 -20.56 5.61 -4.04
N ILE A 288 -21.83 5.91 -4.30
CA ILE A 288 -22.95 5.07 -3.87
C ILE A 288 -23.52 4.46 -5.15
N ARG A 289 -23.39 3.15 -5.32
CA ARG A 289 -23.69 2.42 -6.56
C ARG A 289 -24.89 1.50 -6.35
N SER A 290 -25.75 1.38 -7.34
CA SER A 290 -26.82 0.38 -7.29
C SER A 290 -26.24 -1.03 -7.28
N SER A 291 -26.73 -1.91 -6.40
CA SER A 291 -26.38 -3.34 -6.45
C SER A 291 -26.85 -4.04 -7.73
N ILE A 292 -27.87 -3.50 -8.41
CA ILE A 292 -28.41 -4.06 -9.66
C ILE A 292 -27.45 -3.82 -10.83
N LYS A 293 -26.78 -2.66 -10.86
CA LYS A 293 -25.84 -2.27 -11.92
C LYS A 293 -24.79 -1.32 -11.33
N ARG A 294 -23.56 -1.80 -11.17
CA ARG A 294 -22.45 -1.03 -10.57
C ARG A 294 -22.12 0.29 -11.28
N THR A 295 -22.39 0.37 -12.58
CA THR A 295 -22.19 1.60 -13.34
C THR A 295 -23.35 2.59 -13.21
N ALA A 296 -24.39 2.31 -12.42
CA ALA A 296 -25.45 3.25 -12.09
C ALA A 296 -25.20 3.79 -10.68
N VAL A 297 -24.83 5.06 -10.59
CA VAL A 297 -24.34 5.71 -9.37
C VAL A 297 -25.24 6.86 -8.96
N VAL A 298 -25.37 7.10 -7.65
CA VAL A 298 -26.15 8.23 -7.09
C VAL A 298 -25.52 9.54 -7.55
N ASP A 299 -26.31 10.38 -8.22
CA ASP A 299 -25.87 11.58 -8.94
C ASP A 299 -26.65 12.82 -8.51
N MET A 300 -25.91 13.89 -8.18
CA MET A 300 -26.45 15.23 -7.93
C MET A 300 -26.33 16.10 -9.19
N SER A 301 -27.21 15.89 -10.16
CA SER A 301 -27.13 16.56 -11.47
C SER A 301 -27.31 18.07 -11.38
N GLN A 302 -28.26 18.54 -10.55
CA GLN A 302 -28.52 19.96 -10.31
C GLN A 302 -27.87 20.41 -8.99
N ASN A 303 -27.20 21.57 -9.02
CA ASN A 303 -26.41 22.06 -7.89
C ASN A 303 -27.17 23.12 -7.07
N GLU A 304 -28.37 22.78 -6.59
CA GLU A 304 -29.24 23.68 -5.83
C GLU A 304 -30.02 22.91 -4.74
N SER A 305 -30.38 23.60 -3.66
CA SER A 305 -31.15 23.01 -2.56
C SER A 305 -32.58 22.67 -3.03
N GLY A 306 -33.06 21.48 -2.70
CA GLY A 306 -34.34 20.93 -3.15
C GLY A 306 -34.26 20.17 -4.47
N ALA A 307 -33.09 20.11 -5.12
CA ALA A 307 -32.92 19.32 -6.34
C ALA A 307 -33.07 17.82 -6.06
N ASN A 308 -33.71 17.11 -6.98
CA ASN A 308 -33.90 15.67 -6.88
C ASN A 308 -32.62 14.89 -7.14
N VAL A 309 -32.49 13.70 -6.54
CA VAL A 309 -31.34 12.82 -6.68
C VAL A 309 -31.74 11.57 -7.47
N TYR A 310 -30.90 11.20 -8.43
CA TYR A 310 -31.17 10.08 -9.35
C TYR A 310 -29.98 9.13 -9.39
N VAL A 311 -30.15 7.98 -10.04
CA VAL A 311 -29.00 7.23 -10.57
C VAL A 311 -28.65 7.71 -11.97
N TYR A 312 -27.35 7.69 -12.29
CA TYR A 312 -26.82 7.99 -13.62
C TYR A 312 -25.65 7.07 -13.95
N GLN A 313 -25.30 6.91 -15.23
CA GLN A 313 -24.08 6.20 -15.61
C GLN A 313 -22.84 6.78 -14.91
N ASP A 314 -21.95 5.93 -14.39
CA ASP A 314 -20.66 6.35 -13.82
C ASP A 314 -19.81 7.00 -14.91
N LEU A 315 -19.62 8.31 -14.78
CA LEU A 315 -18.81 9.15 -15.66
C LEU A 315 -17.53 9.63 -14.97
N GLY A 316 -17.25 9.18 -13.74
CA GLY A 316 -16.08 9.65 -13.00
C GLY A 316 -16.18 11.09 -12.47
N LEU A 317 -17.37 11.70 -12.52
CA LEU A 317 -17.55 13.14 -12.26
C LEU A 317 -17.73 13.45 -10.77
N ILE A 318 -17.42 14.68 -10.38
CA ILE A 318 -17.49 15.12 -8.97
C ILE A 318 -18.92 15.15 -8.39
N ASN A 319 -19.95 15.33 -9.23
CA ASN A 319 -21.36 15.25 -8.81
C ASN A 319 -21.84 13.82 -8.49
N GLN A 320 -21.02 12.81 -8.78
CA GLN A 320 -21.31 11.40 -8.51
C GLN A 320 -20.59 10.89 -7.24
N LEU A 321 -19.93 11.80 -6.53
CA LEU A 321 -19.16 11.52 -5.33
C LEU A 321 -19.82 12.17 -4.12
N TRP A 322 -19.78 11.43 -3.03
CA TRP A 322 -20.41 11.78 -1.77
C TRP A 322 -19.44 11.56 -0.62
N ARG A 323 -19.33 12.55 0.26
CA ARG A 323 -18.52 12.50 1.48
C ARG A 323 -19.39 11.99 2.64
N LEU A 324 -18.99 10.89 3.27
CA LEU A 324 -19.75 10.25 4.35
C LEU A 324 -19.23 10.72 5.72
N GLN A 325 -19.87 11.73 6.30
CA GLN A 325 -19.49 12.32 7.59
C GLN A 325 -20.17 11.58 8.73
N TYR A 326 -19.42 10.83 9.55
CA TYR A 326 -19.98 10.14 10.71
C TYR A 326 -20.19 11.08 11.89
N HIS A 327 -21.41 11.12 12.40
CA HIS A 327 -21.78 11.88 13.60
C HIS A 327 -21.95 10.94 14.79
N LYS A 328 -20.99 11.02 15.73
CA LYS A 328 -20.92 10.13 16.90
C LYS A 328 -22.18 10.17 17.77
N ASP A 329 -22.74 11.36 17.98
CA ASP A 329 -23.91 11.55 18.86
C ASP A 329 -25.18 10.87 18.30
N LYS A 330 -25.35 10.89 16.97
CA LYS A 330 -26.49 10.26 16.28
C LYS A 330 -26.22 8.81 15.87
N LYS A 331 -24.96 8.37 15.91
CA LYS A 331 -24.50 7.09 15.34
C LYS A 331 -24.95 6.91 13.88
N ALA A 332 -24.91 8.00 13.12
CA ALA A 332 -25.42 8.09 11.75
C ALA A 332 -24.48 8.95 10.89
N TYR A 333 -24.68 8.91 9.58
CA TYR A 333 -23.92 9.62 8.58
C TYR A 333 -24.70 10.80 8.02
N LYS A 334 -24.01 11.91 7.79
CA LYS A 334 -24.43 12.89 6.79
C LYS A 334 -23.74 12.56 5.48
N ILE A 335 -24.49 12.50 4.39
CA ILE A 335 -23.99 12.15 3.05
C ILE A 335 -23.90 13.44 2.24
N VAL A 336 -22.72 14.06 2.20
CA VAL A 336 -22.48 15.41 1.67
C VAL A 336 -22.01 15.34 0.23
N SER A 337 -22.49 16.22 -0.64
CA SER A 337 -22.04 16.28 -2.03
C SER A 337 -20.58 16.74 -2.13
N SER A 338 -19.74 15.96 -2.82
CA SER A 338 -18.37 16.38 -3.11
C SER A 338 -18.30 17.55 -4.10
N LYS A 339 -19.33 17.75 -4.93
CA LYS A 339 -19.39 18.90 -5.86
C LYS A 339 -19.74 20.20 -5.15
N ASN A 340 -20.56 20.12 -4.10
CA ASN A 340 -20.95 21.27 -3.31
C ASN A 340 -21.08 20.86 -1.83
N PRO A 341 -20.05 21.10 -1.01
CA PRO A 341 -20.05 20.72 0.40
C PRO A 341 -21.13 21.36 1.26
N LYS A 342 -21.89 22.33 0.72
CA LYS A 342 -23.07 22.91 1.38
C LYS A 342 -24.34 22.11 1.16
N LEU A 343 -24.33 21.08 0.31
CA LEU A 343 -25.50 20.26 -0.01
C LEU A 343 -25.30 18.83 0.49
N CYS A 344 -26.32 18.25 1.13
CA CYS A 344 -26.32 16.86 1.59
C CYS A 344 -27.58 16.11 1.13
N LEU A 345 -27.47 14.79 1.00
CA LEU A 345 -28.58 13.89 0.69
C LEU A 345 -29.57 13.90 1.86
N ALA A 346 -30.82 14.21 1.59
CA ALA A 346 -31.88 14.32 2.59
C ALA A 346 -33.19 13.74 2.07
N TRP A 347 -33.99 13.21 2.98
CA TRP A 347 -35.38 12.89 2.68
C TRP A 347 -36.23 14.16 2.78
N ASP A 348 -37.03 14.48 1.76
CA ASP A 348 -37.95 15.63 1.76
C ASP A 348 -39.22 15.38 2.59
N SER A 349 -39.04 15.02 3.87
CA SER A 349 -40.06 14.51 4.80
C SER A 349 -41.25 15.46 5.00
N TYR A 350 -40.99 16.77 5.00
CA TYR A 350 -42.01 17.81 5.25
C TYR A 350 -42.87 18.15 4.02
N ARG A 351 -42.46 17.77 2.80
CA ARG A 351 -43.15 18.15 1.56
C ARG A 351 -43.66 16.95 0.77
N THR A 352 -43.05 15.78 0.94
CA THR A 352 -43.40 14.56 0.22
C THR A 352 -43.26 13.34 1.13
N GLU A 353 -44.06 12.31 0.88
CA GLU A 353 -43.96 11.08 1.67
C GLU A 353 -42.68 10.29 1.38
N THR A 354 -42.06 10.44 0.20
CA THR A 354 -40.98 9.52 -0.23
C THR A 354 -39.79 10.15 -0.96
N SER A 355 -39.80 11.42 -1.37
CA SER A 355 -38.74 11.94 -2.28
C SER A 355 -37.40 12.15 -1.58
N VAL A 356 -36.30 11.82 -2.26
CA VAL A 356 -34.93 12.07 -1.77
C VAL A 356 -34.29 13.17 -2.61
N VAL A 357 -33.83 14.22 -1.93
CA VAL A 357 -33.32 15.44 -2.53
C VAL A 357 -31.93 15.76 -1.97
N VAL A 358 -31.27 16.75 -2.55
CA VAL A 358 -30.19 17.44 -1.85
C VAL A 358 -30.71 18.68 -1.14
N ARG A 359 -30.31 18.90 0.12
CA ARG A 359 -30.67 20.10 0.89
C ARG A 359 -29.42 20.83 1.37
N GLN A 360 -29.57 22.14 1.54
CA GLN A 360 -28.54 22.95 2.18
C GLN A 360 -28.31 22.46 3.61
N ASP A 361 -27.06 22.11 3.91
CA ASP A 361 -26.67 21.71 5.25
C ASP A 361 -26.86 22.87 6.23
N THR A 362 -27.95 22.82 6.99
CA THR A 362 -28.28 23.78 8.05
C THR A 362 -28.08 23.22 9.44
N GLY A 363 -27.48 22.03 9.54
CA GLY A 363 -26.91 21.52 10.78
C GLY A 363 -27.89 20.92 11.80
N GLY A 364 -29.01 20.28 11.42
CA GLY A 364 -29.78 19.64 12.50
C GLY A 364 -31.11 18.93 12.28
N THR A 365 -31.63 18.70 11.07
CA THR A 365 -32.86 17.89 10.96
C THR A 365 -32.54 16.42 10.77
N ASP A 366 -33.27 15.55 11.47
CA ASP A 366 -33.02 14.10 11.49
C ASP A 366 -33.22 13.43 10.11
N ASP A 367 -33.92 14.09 9.19
CA ASP A 367 -34.12 13.67 7.79
C ASP A 367 -32.90 13.91 6.87
N GLU A 368 -31.85 14.56 7.37
CA GLU A 368 -30.54 14.74 6.71
C GLU A 368 -29.52 13.64 7.11
N PHE A 369 -29.87 12.79 8.08
CA PHE A 369 -28.98 11.75 8.61
C PHE A 369 -29.42 10.36 8.16
N TRP A 370 -28.42 9.50 7.96
CA TRP A 370 -28.60 8.14 7.45
C TRP A 370 -27.79 7.14 8.27
N THR A 371 -28.44 6.13 8.81
CA THR A 371 -27.76 4.92 9.31
C THR A 371 -27.41 4.03 8.12
N ILE A 372 -26.17 3.54 8.07
CA ILE A 372 -25.72 2.65 6.98
C ILE A 372 -25.45 1.28 7.58
N GLU A 373 -26.18 0.27 7.12
CA GLU A 373 -26.17 -1.08 7.70
C GLU A 373 -25.69 -2.11 6.66
N PRO A 374 -24.71 -2.96 6.97
CA PRO A 374 -24.28 -4.02 6.07
C PRO A 374 -25.36 -5.10 5.93
N THR A 375 -25.51 -5.59 4.71
CA THR A 375 -26.37 -6.73 4.36
C THR A 375 -25.55 -8.02 4.36
N LYS A 376 -26.22 -9.18 4.51
CA LYS A 376 -25.55 -10.50 4.53
C LYS A 376 -24.80 -10.83 3.22
N ASP A 377 -25.19 -10.19 2.13
CA ASP A 377 -24.66 -10.39 0.77
C ASP A 377 -23.64 -9.31 0.34
N GLY A 378 -23.07 -8.54 1.28
CA GLY A 378 -21.94 -7.66 1.01
C GLY A 378 -22.28 -6.27 0.48
N PHE A 379 -23.56 -5.91 0.41
CA PHE A 379 -24.04 -4.55 0.13
C PHE A 379 -24.40 -3.81 1.42
N PHE A 380 -24.85 -2.56 1.28
CA PHE A 380 -25.35 -1.73 2.36
C PHE A 380 -26.80 -1.31 2.13
N THR A 381 -27.55 -1.24 3.22
CA THR A 381 -28.84 -0.54 3.26
C THR A 381 -28.60 0.84 3.87
N ILE A 382 -29.07 1.88 3.18
CA ILE A 382 -28.98 3.27 3.65
C ILE A 382 -30.33 3.64 4.22
N LYS A 383 -30.44 3.64 5.54
CA LYS A 383 -31.68 3.81 6.30
C LYS A 383 -31.77 5.23 6.83
N SER A 384 -32.89 5.90 6.62
CA SER A 384 -33.11 7.24 7.18
C SER A 384 -33.03 7.19 8.71
N PHE A 385 -32.33 8.16 9.31
CA PHE A 385 -32.30 8.32 10.76
C PHE A 385 -33.65 8.82 11.29
N TYR A 386 -34.42 9.54 10.45
CA TYR A 386 -35.77 9.95 10.78
C TYR A 386 -36.70 8.73 10.89
N SER A 387 -37.13 8.41 12.11
CA SER A 387 -38.12 7.37 12.37
C SER A 387 -39.37 7.96 12.98
N GLU A 388 -40.42 8.10 12.17
CA GLU A 388 -41.76 8.38 12.65
C GLU A 388 -42.52 7.06 12.88
N PHE A 389 -43.11 6.88 14.07
CA PHE A 389 -44.09 5.82 14.37
C PHE A 389 -43.63 4.38 14.04
N GLU A 390 -42.43 3.98 14.48
CA GLU A 390 -41.85 2.64 14.24
C GLU A 390 -41.67 2.23 12.77
N LYS A 391 -41.93 3.14 11.81
CA LYS A 391 -41.68 2.87 10.38
C LYS A 391 -40.21 3.11 10.07
N THR A 392 -39.58 2.07 9.52
CA THR A 392 -38.24 2.18 8.92
C THR A 392 -38.37 2.55 7.46
N TRP A 393 -37.55 3.50 7.01
CA TRP A 393 -37.49 3.94 5.62
C TRP A 393 -36.05 3.82 5.12
N VAL A 394 -35.88 3.24 3.92
CA VAL A 394 -34.57 2.99 3.33
C VAL A 394 -34.49 3.55 1.92
N LEU A 395 -33.29 3.95 1.51
CA LEU A 395 -33.00 4.42 0.17
C LEU A 395 -33.29 3.33 -0.86
N ASP A 396 -34.14 3.65 -1.83
CA ASP A 396 -34.73 2.71 -2.79
C ASP A 396 -34.62 3.27 -4.21
N LEU A 397 -34.09 2.45 -5.11
CA LEU A 397 -34.08 2.73 -6.54
C LEU A 397 -35.44 2.40 -7.16
N THR A 398 -36.18 3.42 -7.56
CA THR A 398 -37.58 3.29 -7.98
C THR A 398 -37.73 2.28 -9.11
N ASN A 399 -38.62 1.30 -8.91
CA ASN A 399 -38.93 0.23 -9.85
C ASN A 399 -37.71 -0.59 -10.30
N SER A 400 -36.63 -0.62 -9.52
CA SER A 400 -35.35 -1.26 -9.91
C SER A 400 -34.77 -0.74 -11.23
N ASN A 401 -35.15 0.48 -11.65
CA ASN A 401 -34.76 1.05 -12.93
C ASN A 401 -33.32 1.59 -12.86
N THR A 402 -32.39 1.03 -13.64
CA THR A 402 -30.98 1.46 -13.69
C THR A 402 -30.65 2.33 -14.91
N ASN A 403 -31.65 2.87 -15.59
CA ASN A 403 -31.44 3.83 -16.68
C ASN A 403 -31.10 5.21 -16.11
N ASP A 404 -30.43 6.03 -16.91
CA ASP A 404 -30.07 7.39 -16.53
C ASP A 404 -31.29 8.20 -16.10
N ARG A 405 -31.15 8.95 -15.00
CA ARG A 405 -32.21 9.74 -14.35
C ARG A 405 -33.34 8.89 -13.74
N ALA A 406 -33.10 7.62 -13.46
CA ALA A 406 -34.03 6.84 -12.64
C ALA A 406 -34.03 7.35 -11.19
N ASP A 407 -35.23 7.46 -10.63
CA ASP A 407 -35.50 8.18 -9.40
C ASP A 407 -35.11 7.40 -8.15
N ILE A 408 -34.56 8.11 -7.15
CA ILE A 408 -34.23 7.55 -5.84
C ILE A 408 -35.21 8.12 -4.82
N LYS A 409 -35.79 7.23 -4.03
CA LYS A 409 -36.77 7.58 -2.99
C LYS A 409 -36.45 6.88 -1.69
N VAL A 410 -37.18 7.19 -0.63
CA VAL A 410 -37.28 6.31 0.53
C VAL A 410 -38.46 5.35 0.34
N TYR A 411 -38.30 4.09 0.77
CA TYR A 411 -39.35 3.08 0.74
C TYR A 411 -39.27 2.16 1.98
N PRO A 412 -40.37 1.50 2.41
CA PRO A 412 -40.28 0.52 3.49
C PRO A 412 -39.35 -0.65 3.09
N PRO A 413 -38.56 -1.20 4.04
CA PRO A 413 -37.71 -2.35 3.80
C PRO A 413 -38.47 -3.50 3.15
N ASN A 414 -38.01 -3.94 1.98
CA ASN A 414 -38.61 -5.04 1.20
C ASN A 414 -37.58 -6.10 0.76
N ASN A 415 -36.32 -5.98 1.20
CA ASN A 415 -35.21 -6.89 0.92
C ASN A 415 -34.85 -7.09 -0.56
N THR A 416 -35.32 -6.21 -1.46
CA THR A 416 -34.97 -6.27 -2.89
C THR A 416 -33.60 -5.66 -3.18
N MET A 417 -33.03 -5.97 -4.35
CA MET A 417 -31.76 -5.34 -4.80
C MET A 417 -31.89 -3.82 -4.98
N ALA A 418 -33.10 -3.30 -5.21
CA ALA A 418 -33.33 -1.85 -5.31
C ALA A 418 -32.98 -1.08 -4.02
N GLN A 419 -32.93 -1.76 -2.87
CA GLN A 419 -32.62 -1.18 -1.56
C GLN A 419 -31.20 -1.51 -1.07
N LYS A 420 -30.39 -2.10 -1.94
CA LYS A 420 -29.02 -2.51 -1.66
C LYS A 420 -28.05 -1.68 -2.50
N TRP A 421 -27.06 -1.12 -1.82
CA TRP A 421 -26.10 -0.18 -2.37
C TRP A 421 -24.68 -0.66 -2.12
N GLU A 422 -23.83 -0.54 -3.13
CA GLU A 422 -22.38 -0.70 -2.98
C GLU A 422 -21.78 0.68 -2.72
N ILE A 423 -21.11 0.83 -1.57
CA ILE A 423 -20.43 2.08 -1.20
C ILE A 423 -18.94 1.85 -1.33
N THR A 424 -18.32 2.50 -2.31
CA THR A 424 -16.92 2.22 -2.68
C THR A 424 -16.14 3.52 -2.79
N SER A 425 -15.00 3.57 -2.10
CA SER A 425 -14.10 4.71 -2.12
C SER A 425 -13.58 4.94 -3.53
N ARG A 426 -13.48 6.20 -3.96
CA ARG A 426 -12.74 6.52 -5.18
C ARG A 426 -11.25 6.48 -4.88
N LYS A 427 -10.46 5.75 -5.70
CA LYS A 427 -9.00 5.95 -5.73
C LYS A 427 -8.75 7.35 -6.28
N LEU A 428 -8.54 8.31 -5.38
CA LEU A 428 -8.37 9.73 -5.72
C LEU A 428 -7.03 9.98 -6.41
N ALA A 429 -5.97 9.36 -5.90
CA ALA A 429 -4.64 9.37 -6.47
C ALA A 429 -4.46 8.19 -7.44
N VAL A 430 -4.33 8.46 -8.74
CA VAL A 430 -4.08 7.41 -9.76
C VAL A 430 -2.77 6.68 -9.48
N LEU A 431 -1.73 7.44 -9.13
CA LEU A 431 -0.41 6.99 -8.71
C LEU A 431 -0.16 7.32 -7.23
N PRO A 432 0.51 6.47 -6.45
CA PRO A 432 0.95 6.85 -5.12
C PRO A 432 2.00 7.97 -5.20
N ASP A 433 2.16 8.71 -4.11
CA ASP A 433 3.26 9.68 -4.00
C ASP A 433 4.60 8.97 -4.09
N GLY A 434 5.58 9.59 -4.73
CA GLY A 434 6.87 8.95 -4.91
C GLY A 434 7.73 9.53 -6.01
N THR A 435 8.83 8.84 -6.28
CA THR A 435 9.85 9.23 -7.24
C THR A 435 9.73 8.39 -8.51
N TYR A 436 9.56 9.06 -9.65
CA TYR A 436 9.25 8.43 -10.93
C TYR A 436 10.12 8.96 -12.06
N GLN A 437 10.26 8.17 -13.12
CA GLN A 437 10.59 8.68 -14.45
C GLN A 437 9.31 8.81 -15.29
N ILE A 438 9.28 9.79 -16.18
CA ILE A 438 8.18 9.97 -17.15
C ILE A 438 8.75 9.62 -18.53
N ARG A 439 8.41 8.43 -19.03
CA ARG A 439 8.94 7.84 -20.26
C ARG A 439 7.93 7.99 -21.39
N SER A 440 8.39 8.25 -22.61
CA SER A 440 7.50 8.36 -23.76
C SER A 440 6.88 7.01 -24.11
N SER A 441 5.57 6.99 -24.40
CA SER A 441 4.93 5.79 -24.95
C SER A 441 5.38 5.45 -26.38
N ILE A 442 6.08 6.36 -27.07
CA ILE A 442 6.63 6.11 -28.41
C ILE A 442 7.89 5.23 -28.31
N HIS A 443 8.75 5.51 -27.32
CA HIS A 443 9.99 4.79 -27.09
C HIS A 443 10.41 4.96 -25.62
N SER A 444 10.46 3.87 -24.85
CA SER A 444 10.66 3.93 -23.40
C SER A 444 12.06 4.44 -22.99
N ASN A 445 13.06 4.34 -23.87
CA ASN A 445 14.36 4.97 -23.62
C ASN A 445 14.34 6.50 -23.73
N ALA A 446 13.25 7.11 -24.23
CA ALA A 446 13.11 8.56 -24.30
C ALA A 446 12.33 9.06 -23.07
N VAL A 447 12.98 9.84 -22.21
CA VAL A 447 12.44 10.29 -20.92
C VAL A 447 12.36 11.81 -20.85
N ILE A 448 11.34 12.32 -20.15
CA ILE A 448 11.22 13.75 -19.86
C ILE A 448 12.31 14.13 -18.85
N GLN A 449 13.08 15.14 -19.18
CA GLN A 449 14.10 15.72 -18.32
C GLN A 449 13.93 17.22 -18.15
N LEU A 450 14.44 17.73 -17.03
CA LEU A 450 14.65 19.15 -16.82
C LEU A 450 16.04 19.54 -17.32
N SER A 451 16.15 20.55 -18.20
CA SER A 451 17.45 21.06 -18.65
C SER A 451 18.27 21.59 -17.48
N LYS A 452 19.58 21.28 -17.46
CA LYS A 452 20.48 21.55 -16.32
C LYS A 452 20.86 23.03 -16.13
N THR A 453 20.39 23.97 -16.95
CA THR A 453 20.96 25.33 -17.01
C THR A 453 19.95 26.43 -17.37
N SER A 454 19.32 27.07 -16.36
CA SER A 454 18.83 28.48 -16.36
C SER A 454 17.92 28.71 -15.14
N ASP A 455 17.49 29.96 -14.91
CA ASP A 455 16.43 30.30 -13.95
C ASP A 455 15.04 29.81 -14.37
N TRP A 456 14.88 29.47 -15.66
CA TRP A 456 13.65 28.99 -16.29
C TRP A 456 13.99 27.76 -17.14
N PRO A 457 14.42 26.66 -16.50
CA PRO A 457 14.95 25.51 -17.22
C PRO A 457 13.87 24.89 -18.10
N ASN A 458 14.22 24.68 -19.37
CA ASN A 458 13.29 24.05 -20.30
C ASN A 458 13.07 22.57 -19.95
N VAL A 459 11.93 22.01 -20.36
CA VAL A 459 11.64 20.58 -20.24
C VAL A 459 11.63 19.96 -21.63
N ASN A 460 12.40 18.89 -21.80
CA ASN A 460 12.60 18.22 -23.10
C ASN A 460 12.70 16.72 -22.93
N ILE A 461 12.60 16.00 -24.04
CA ILE A 461 12.90 14.57 -24.10
C ILE A 461 14.42 14.36 -24.23
N HIS A 462 14.92 13.30 -23.62
CA HIS A 462 16.30 12.85 -23.77
C HIS A 462 16.39 11.34 -23.59
N GLU A 463 17.44 10.71 -24.10
CA GLU A 463 17.74 9.31 -23.78
C GLU A 463 17.88 9.09 -22.27
N ASN A 464 17.40 7.95 -21.78
CA ASN A 464 17.42 7.57 -20.37
C ASN A 464 18.85 7.25 -19.92
N LEU A 465 19.39 8.12 -19.07
CA LEU A 465 20.73 7.99 -18.51
C LEU A 465 20.70 7.97 -16.97
N TYR A 466 19.50 7.79 -16.39
CA TYR A 466 19.26 7.77 -14.94
C TYR A 466 19.87 8.98 -14.19
N GLN A 467 19.94 10.12 -14.87
CA GLN A 467 20.50 11.33 -14.28
C GLN A 467 19.48 11.94 -13.31
N PRO A 468 19.91 12.63 -12.24
CA PRO A 468 18.98 13.24 -11.28
C PRO A 468 17.98 14.24 -11.90
N ASN A 469 18.30 14.85 -13.04
CA ASN A 469 17.39 15.74 -13.78
C ASN A 469 16.36 15.01 -14.67
N GLN A 470 16.38 13.67 -14.70
CA GLN A 470 15.43 12.81 -15.43
C GLN A 470 14.43 12.12 -14.48
N VAL A 471 14.45 12.53 -13.22
CA VAL A 471 13.67 11.96 -12.13
C VAL A 471 12.74 13.04 -11.58
N TRP A 472 11.52 12.65 -11.23
CA TRP A 472 10.44 13.54 -10.83
C TRP A 472 9.74 13.02 -9.58
N ILE A 473 9.45 13.90 -8.63
CA ILE A 473 8.74 13.56 -7.39
C ILE A 473 7.28 13.99 -7.56
N PHE A 474 6.38 13.02 -7.55
CA PHE A 474 4.95 13.22 -7.63
C PHE A 474 4.39 13.32 -6.21
N SER A 475 3.64 14.39 -5.93
CA SER A 475 2.91 14.54 -4.67
C SER A 475 1.46 14.94 -4.93
N TYR A 476 0.53 14.15 -4.41
CA TYR A 476 -0.90 14.33 -4.65
C TYR A 476 -1.49 15.38 -3.72
N ILE A 477 -2.19 16.36 -4.30
CA ILE A 477 -2.90 17.42 -3.58
C ILE A 477 -4.38 17.06 -3.56
N LYS A 478 -4.85 16.54 -2.43
CA LYS A 478 -6.22 16.06 -2.25
C LYS A 478 -7.27 17.11 -2.58
N GLU A 479 -7.05 18.36 -2.16
CA GLU A 479 -7.98 19.47 -2.33
C GLU A 479 -8.15 19.86 -3.81
N LYS A 480 -7.09 19.72 -4.61
CA LYS A 480 -7.10 19.99 -6.06
C LYS A 480 -7.39 18.75 -6.90
N ARG A 481 -7.31 17.56 -6.29
CA ARG A 481 -7.34 16.26 -6.97
C ARG A 481 -6.37 16.18 -8.16
N ALA A 482 -5.17 16.70 -7.93
CA ALA A 482 -4.11 16.86 -8.91
C ALA A 482 -2.76 16.65 -8.22
N TYR A 483 -1.71 16.48 -9.00
CA TYR A 483 -0.35 16.30 -8.52
C TYR A 483 0.46 17.57 -8.73
N ILE A 484 1.35 17.84 -7.79
CA ILE A 484 2.56 18.60 -8.10
C ILE A 484 3.65 17.62 -8.51
N ILE A 485 4.46 18.03 -9.47
CA ILE A 485 5.55 17.22 -10.01
C ILE A 485 6.84 18.01 -9.85
N SER A 486 7.65 17.64 -8.87
CA SER A 486 8.91 18.33 -8.54
C SER A 486 10.09 17.70 -9.26
N SER A 487 11.10 18.50 -9.59
CA SER A 487 12.38 17.99 -10.09
C SER A 487 13.09 17.16 -9.02
N GLY A 488 13.70 16.03 -9.42
CA GLY A 488 14.55 15.19 -8.56
C GLY A 488 15.97 15.74 -8.35
N LEU A 489 16.31 16.92 -8.87
CA LEU A 489 17.57 17.60 -8.59
C LEU A 489 17.64 18.04 -7.12
N LYS A 490 18.72 17.70 -6.40
CA LYS A 490 18.94 17.99 -4.96
C LYS A 490 18.73 19.45 -4.54
N GLU A 491 18.82 20.41 -5.47
CA GLU A 491 18.59 21.82 -5.16
C GLU A 491 17.09 22.18 -5.06
N ASP A 492 16.18 21.27 -5.45
CA ASP A 492 14.77 21.29 -5.05
C ASP A 492 13.98 22.56 -5.46
N ARG A 493 14.39 23.24 -6.54
CA ARG A 493 13.87 24.57 -6.87
C ARG A 493 12.61 24.60 -7.73
N PHE A 494 12.32 23.55 -8.49
CA PHE A 494 11.37 23.66 -9.61
C PHE A 494 10.25 22.62 -9.61
N TYR A 495 9.02 23.09 -9.85
CA TYR A 495 7.89 22.27 -10.29
C TYR A 495 7.80 22.26 -11.81
N LEU A 496 7.41 21.11 -12.37
CA LEU A 496 6.96 20.99 -13.75
C LEU A 496 5.74 21.91 -13.93
N SER A 497 5.88 22.92 -14.78
CA SER A 497 4.92 24.02 -14.88
C SER A 497 4.59 24.33 -16.33
N TRP A 498 3.37 24.82 -16.57
CA TRP A 498 2.95 25.40 -17.84
C TRP A 498 2.99 26.93 -17.75
N ASP A 499 3.68 27.60 -18.69
CA ASP A 499 3.79 29.08 -18.69
C ASP A 499 2.57 29.69 -19.37
N SER A 500 1.42 29.57 -18.70
CA SER A 500 0.14 29.97 -19.26
C SER A 500 0.06 31.45 -19.66
N ASN A 501 0.93 32.30 -19.11
CA ASN A 501 0.89 33.75 -19.29
C ASN A 501 1.94 34.30 -20.27
N HIS A 502 3.06 33.61 -20.52
CA HIS A 502 4.11 34.13 -21.43
C HIS A 502 4.51 33.16 -22.55
N ARG A 503 4.32 31.85 -22.37
CA ARG A 503 4.62 30.82 -23.39
C ARG A 503 3.52 29.76 -23.37
N PRO A 504 2.37 30.03 -24.00
CA PRO A 504 1.14 29.26 -23.81
C PRO A 504 1.22 27.80 -24.27
N GLU A 505 2.30 27.42 -24.95
CA GLU A 505 2.55 26.08 -25.48
C GLU A 505 3.78 25.41 -24.85
N ASN A 506 4.51 26.04 -23.92
CA ASN A 506 5.77 25.47 -23.39
C ASN A 506 5.60 24.87 -21.98
N ILE A 507 6.28 23.74 -21.74
CA ILE A 507 6.48 23.17 -20.41
C ILE A 507 7.90 23.47 -19.94
N PHE A 508 8.04 23.86 -18.67
CA PHE A 508 9.30 24.31 -18.11
C PHE A 508 9.34 24.07 -16.60
N GLY A 509 10.52 24.16 -15.99
CA GLY A 509 10.65 24.21 -14.54
C GLY A 509 10.43 25.63 -14.03
N TYR A 510 9.55 25.80 -13.05
CA TYR A 510 9.32 27.08 -12.38
C TYR A 510 9.35 26.96 -10.86
N LYS A 511 9.69 28.06 -10.19
CA LYS A 511 9.81 28.09 -8.74
C LYS A 511 8.55 27.55 -8.07
N LYS A 512 8.72 26.81 -6.98
CA LYS A 512 7.62 26.22 -6.20
C LYS A 512 6.66 27.33 -5.74
N GLY A 513 5.38 27.22 -6.12
CA GLY A 513 4.36 28.22 -5.80
C GLY A 513 2.93 27.68 -5.64
N LEU A 514 2.68 26.42 -6.01
CA LEU A 514 1.37 25.76 -5.96
C LEU A 514 0.28 26.46 -6.81
N TYR A 515 0.69 27.14 -7.88
CA TYR A 515 -0.27 27.73 -8.83
C TYR A 515 -1.00 26.64 -9.62
N ASP A 516 -2.19 26.97 -10.14
CA ASP A 516 -3.04 26.01 -10.86
C ASP A 516 -2.37 25.43 -12.12
N ASP A 517 -1.47 26.18 -12.77
CA ASP A 517 -0.65 25.74 -13.90
C ASP A 517 0.63 24.98 -13.51
N GLN A 518 0.81 24.71 -12.21
CA GLN A 518 1.81 23.78 -11.65
C GLN A 518 1.17 22.48 -11.15
N CYS A 519 -0.16 22.36 -11.24
CA CYS A 519 -0.93 21.22 -10.78
C CYS A 519 -1.38 20.39 -11.99
N TRP A 520 -1.21 19.07 -11.90
CA TRP A 520 -1.41 18.13 -13.00
C TRP A 520 -2.42 17.05 -12.65
N ILE A 521 -3.49 16.93 -13.44
CA ILE A 521 -4.44 15.82 -13.34
C ILE A 521 -3.88 14.66 -14.15
N ILE A 522 -3.59 13.55 -13.47
CA ILE A 522 -3.10 12.31 -14.10
C ILE A 522 -4.29 11.43 -14.45
N GLU A 523 -4.36 10.97 -15.69
CA GLU A 523 -5.41 10.08 -16.18
C GLU A 523 -4.77 8.80 -16.76
N GLU A 524 -5.13 7.64 -16.23
CA GLU A 524 -4.73 6.35 -16.81
C GLU A 524 -5.58 6.04 -18.05
N THR A 525 -4.93 5.67 -19.14
CA THR A 525 -5.58 5.30 -20.39
C THR A 525 -5.89 3.80 -20.42
N LYS A 526 -6.83 3.37 -21.26
CA LYS A 526 -7.23 1.95 -21.35
C LYS A 526 -6.09 0.98 -21.73
N ASP A 527 -5.05 1.49 -22.38
CA ASP A 527 -3.84 0.77 -22.76
C ASP A 527 -2.74 0.83 -21.67
N GLY A 528 -3.05 1.35 -20.49
CA GLY A 528 -2.18 1.36 -19.30
C GLY A 528 -1.12 2.46 -19.28
N PHE A 529 -1.20 3.45 -20.17
CA PHE A 529 -0.33 4.64 -20.14
C PHE A 529 -1.03 5.77 -19.36
N TYR A 530 -0.34 6.89 -19.19
CA TYR A 530 -0.86 8.07 -18.50
C TYR A 530 -0.87 9.31 -19.38
N VAL A 531 -1.89 10.14 -19.18
CA VAL A 531 -1.99 11.50 -19.73
C VAL A 531 -1.89 12.49 -18.58
N LEU A 532 -1.04 13.52 -18.74
CA LEU A 532 -0.87 14.59 -17.76
C LEU A 532 -1.58 15.84 -18.27
N LYS A 533 -2.72 16.18 -17.67
CA LYS A 533 -3.53 17.36 -18.00
C LYS A 533 -3.23 18.48 -17.01
N SER A 534 -3.32 19.74 -17.43
CA SER A 534 -3.24 20.84 -16.45
C SER A 534 -4.54 20.91 -15.64
N TYR A 535 -4.42 21.13 -14.34
CA TYR A 535 -5.55 21.48 -13.48
C TYR A 535 -6.21 22.80 -13.91
N LYS A 536 -5.45 23.75 -14.49
CA LYS A 536 -5.95 25.04 -14.97
C LYS A 536 -6.75 24.95 -16.29
N ASP A 537 -6.37 24.04 -17.19
CA ASP A 537 -7.07 23.79 -18.47
C ASP A 537 -6.99 22.31 -18.85
N GLU A 538 -8.07 21.57 -18.55
CA GLU A 538 -8.16 20.12 -18.79
C GLU A 538 -8.27 19.74 -20.28
N LYS A 539 -8.45 20.71 -21.19
CA LYS A 539 -8.58 20.44 -22.64
C LYS A 539 -7.23 20.21 -23.33
N LYS A 540 -6.14 20.43 -22.60
CA LYS A 540 -4.75 20.31 -23.08
C LYS A 540 -3.96 19.38 -22.17
N ALA A 541 -2.90 18.79 -22.73
CA ALA A 541 -2.04 17.83 -22.05
C ALA A 541 -0.56 18.07 -22.39
N ILE A 542 0.31 17.50 -21.56
CA ILE A 542 1.74 17.38 -21.84
C ILE A 542 1.93 16.51 -23.09
N ASP A 543 2.66 17.04 -24.06
CA ASP A 543 2.79 16.52 -25.41
C ASP A 543 4.26 16.57 -25.86
N LEU A 544 4.73 15.49 -26.49
CA LEU A 544 6.03 15.45 -27.15
C LEU A 544 5.93 16.12 -28.53
N SER A 545 6.58 17.28 -28.70
CA SER A 545 6.51 18.06 -29.94
C SER A 545 6.81 17.22 -31.17
N TYR A 546 5.87 17.22 -32.12
CA TYR A 546 5.95 16.49 -33.39
C TYR A 546 6.17 14.98 -33.26
N SER A 547 5.87 14.38 -32.09
CA SER A 547 6.20 12.97 -31.79
C SER A 547 7.68 12.62 -31.96
N ASN A 548 8.58 13.61 -31.89
CA ASN A 548 9.99 13.44 -32.16
C ASN A 548 10.75 13.01 -30.89
N ILE A 549 11.35 11.82 -30.92
CA ILE A 549 12.07 11.23 -29.78
C ILE A 549 13.56 11.62 -29.71
N ASN A 550 14.04 12.47 -30.63
CA ASN A 550 15.42 12.92 -30.61
C ASN A 550 15.71 13.76 -29.36
N ASN A 551 16.90 13.58 -28.79
CA ASN A 551 17.36 14.35 -27.63
C ASN A 551 17.12 15.86 -27.81
N MET A 552 16.72 16.52 -26.73
CA MET A 552 16.39 17.94 -26.68
C MET A 552 15.09 18.35 -27.40
N THR A 553 14.31 17.42 -27.94
CA THR A 553 12.96 17.74 -28.46
C THR A 553 12.09 18.29 -27.33
N ASN A 554 11.41 19.39 -27.59
CA ASN A 554 10.62 20.10 -26.60
C ASN A 554 9.44 19.28 -26.07
N ILE A 555 9.11 19.47 -24.79
CA ILE A 555 7.83 19.08 -24.23
C ILE A 555 6.92 20.31 -24.25
N GLN A 556 5.78 20.17 -24.91
CA GLN A 556 4.83 21.25 -25.16
C GLN A 556 3.49 20.98 -24.47
N PHE A 557 2.67 22.02 -24.39
CA PHE A 557 1.29 21.94 -23.91
C PHE A 557 0.35 22.07 -25.10
N TYR A 558 -0.34 20.97 -25.44
CA TYR A 558 -1.05 20.85 -26.71
C TYR A 558 -2.51 20.38 -26.51
N PRO A 559 -3.46 20.77 -27.38
CA PRO A 559 -4.82 20.24 -27.35
C PRO A 559 -4.85 18.72 -27.30
N ARG A 560 -5.73 18.18 -26.44
CA ARG A 560 -5.86 16.73 -26.29
C ARG A 560 -6.25 16.10 -27.63
N ASN A 561 -5.41 15.17 -28.11
CA ASN A 561 -5.58 14.52 -29.41
C ASN A 561 -5.47 12.99 -29.35
N ASN A 562 -5.27 12.42 -28.15
CA ASN A 562 -5.15 10.98 -27.89
C ASN A 562 -4.01 10.27 -28.66
N SER A 563 -3.07 11.01 -29.23
CA SER A 563 -1.89 10.47 -29.91
C SER A 563 -0.89 9.87 -28.91
N LYS A 564 0.08 9.09 -29.40
CA LYS A 564 1.17 8.55 -28.58
C LYS A 564 2.06 9.66 -27.98
N ALA A 565 2.13 10.84 -28.62
CA ALA A 565 2.89 11.98 -28.10
C ALA A 565 2.36 12.50 -26.75
N GLN A 566 1.11 12.22 -26.40
CA GLN A 566 0.47 12.65 -25.14
C GLN A 566 0.37 11.53 -24.11
N LYS A 567 0.94 10.36 -24.41
CA LYS A 567 0.89 9.17 -23.55
C LYS A 567 2.27 8.88 -22.99
N TRP A 568 2.30 8.64 -21.68
CA TRP A 568 3.52 8.50 -20.90
C TRP A 568 3.47 7.23 -20.05
N GLN A 569 4.56 6.49 -19.99
CA GLN A 569 4.77 5.46 -18.98
C GLN A 569 5.40 6.13 -17.76
N ILE A 570 4.74 6.02 -16.61
CA ILE A 570 5.22 6.60 -15.35
C ILE A 570 5.71 5.45 -14.47
N GLU A 571 7.03 5.36 -14.28
CA GLU A 571 7.68 4.19 -13.66
C GLU A 571 8.45 4.61 -12.39
N PRO A 572 8.22 3.92 -11.24
CA PRO A 572 8.89 4.26 -9.99
C PRO A 572 10.40 3.97 -10.07
N VAL A 573 11.21 4.85 -9.48
CA VAL A 573 12.69 4.74 -9.52
C VAL A 573 13.25 3.96 -8.33
N ASN A 574 12.52 3.90 -7.22
CA ASN A 574 13.02 3.34 -5.96
C ASN A 574 12.42 1.97 -5.63
N ASN A 575 11.69 1.35 -6.56
CA ASN A 575 10.93 0.13 -6.30
C ASN A 575 11.46 -1.02 -7.15
N PRO A 576 11.70 -2.21 -6.57
CA PRO A 576 11.98 -3.39 -7.36
C PRO A 576 10.75 -3.77 -8.20
N ILE A 577 10.92 -3.82 -9.52
CA ILE A 577 9.93 -4.30 -10.49
C ILE A 577 9.97 -5.82 -10.69
N ILE A 578 11.05 -6.47 -10.22
CA ILE A 578 11.18 -7.92 -10.14
C ILE A 578 11.54 -8.26 -8.69
N PRO A 579 10.75 -9.11 -8.00
CA PRO A 579 11.09 -9.55 -6.65
C PRO A 579 12.40 -10.34 -6.63
N ASP A 580 13.12 -10.27 -5.51
CA ASP A 580 14.28 -11.12 -5.28
C ASP A 580 13.91 -12.59 -5.40
N GLY A 581 14.81 -13.39 -5.96
CA GLY A 581 14.57 -14.81 -6.20
C GLY A 581 15.43 -15.38 -7.32
N VAL A 582 15.20 -16.65 -7.65
CA VAL A 582 15.93 -17.36 -8.70
C VAL A 582 15.11 -17.38 -9.98
N TYR A 583 15.72 -17.00 -11.10
CA TYR A 583 15.08 -16.85 -12.40
C TYR A 583 15.93 -17.45 -13.51
N LYS A 584 15.26 -17.89 -14.57
CA LYS A 584 15.88 -18.00 -15.89
C LYS A 584 15.56 -16.74 -16.68
N ILE A 585 16.55 -16.23 -17.42
CA ILE A 585 16.37 -15.02 -18.23
C ILE A 585 16.38 -15.45 -19.69
N SER A 586 15.24 -15.35 -20.39
CA SER A 586 15.10 -15.76 -21.79
C SER A 586 15.08 -14.57 -22.74
N THR A 587 15.57 -14.75 -23.97
CA THR A 587 15.45 -13.71 -25.01
C THR A 587 14.03 -13.70 -25.59
N LYS A 588 13.50 -12.51 -25.90
CA LYS A 588 12.19 -12.38 -26.57
C LYS A 588 12.16 -12.98 -27.97
N LEU A 589 13.30 -13.01 -28.68
CA LEU A 589 13.42 -13.64 -29.99
C LEU A 589 13.06 -15.14 -29.96
N ASN A 590 13.36 -15.82 -28.85
CA ASN A 590 13.02 -17.21 -28.64
C ASN A 590 13.03 -17.54 -27.14
N TYR A 591 11.85 -17.65 -26.54
CA TYR A 591 11.69 -17.93 -25.10
C TYR A 591 12.30 -19.25 -24.63
N ARG A 592 12.64 -20.17 -25.56
CA ARG A 592 13.34 -21.44 -25.25
C ARG A 592 14.84 -21.26 -25.10
N LYS A 593 15.36 -20.06 -25.39
CA LYS A 593 16.77 -19.71 -25.24
C LYS A 593 16.95 -18.85 -24.00
N VAL A 594 17.76 -19.32 -23.06
CA VAL A 594 18.02 -18.69 -21.76
C VAL A 594 19.48 -18.26 -21.64
N LEU A 595 19.75 -17.24 -20.81
CA LEU A 595 21.08 -16.77 -20.48
C LEU A 595 21.86 -17.86 -19.75
N ASP A 596 23.09 -18.10 -20.22
CA ASP A 596 24.11 -18.95 -19.62
C ASP A 596 25.48 -18.29 -19.87
N TYR A 597 26.59 -18.96 -19.58
CA TYR A 597 27.93 -18.47 -19.89
C TYR A 597 28.84 -19.55 -20.47
N ARG A 598 29.78 -19.12 -21.30
CA ARG A 598 30.70 -20.02 -22.02
C ARG A 598 32.05 -20.08 -21.33
N GLN A 599 32.54 -21.28 -21.03
CA GLN A 599 33.93 -21.49 -20.61
C GLN A 599 34.85 -21.74 -21.83
N PRO A 600 36.13 -21.31 -21.78
CA PRO A 600 36.81 -20.63 -20.66
C PRO A 600 36.70 -19.09 -20.71
N SER A 601 36.00 -18.50 -21.68
CA SER A 601 35.97 -17.03 -21.84
C SER A 601 35.14 -16.29 -20.80
N PHE A 602 34.22 -17.00 -20.14
CA PHE A 602 33.17 -16.49 -19.26
C PHE A 602 32.28 -15.43 -19.93
N ASN A 603 32.14 -15.48 -21.25
CA ASN A 603 31.18 -14.63 -21.95
C ASN A 603 29.76 -15.10 -21.62
N LEU A 604 28.86 -14.15 -21.36
CA LEU A 604 27.42 -14.37 -21.28
C LEU A 604 26.91 -14.73 -22.68
N VAL A 605 26.14 -15.80 -22.77
CA VAL A 605 25.61 -16.35 -24.02
C VAL A 605 24.15 -16.76 -23.83
N ILE A 606 23.48 -17.10 -24.92
CA ILE A 606 22.22 -17.84 -24.86
C ILE A 606 22.42 -19.34 -25.13
N GLN A 607 21.62 -20.18 -24.49
CA GLN A 607 21.58 -21.63 -24.68
C GLN A 607 20.13 -22.15 -24.67
N ASP A 608 19.89 -23.35 -25.18
CA ASP A 608 18.60 -24.03 -24.97
C ASP A 608 18.31 -24.21 -23.48
N ASP A 609 17.07 -23.95 -23.06
CA ASP A 609 16.63 -24.27 -21.70
C ASP A 609 16.49 -25.79 -21.50
N ILE A 610 17.62 -26.43 -21.25
CA ILE A 610 17.72 -27.84 -20.85
C ILE A 610 17.87 -27.98 -19.33
N LYS A 611 17.43 -26.95 -18.56
CA LYS A 611 17.45 -26.92 -17.09
C LYS A 611 18.85 -27.06 -16.48
N LEU A 612 19.83 -26.38 -17.07
CA LEU A 612 21.16 -26.29 -16.46
C LEU A 612 21.12 -25.32 -15.27
N LYS A 613 21.78 -25.69 -14.17
CA LYS A 613 21.94 -24.81 -12.99
C LYS A 613 22.72 -23.55 -13.32
N THR A 614 23.60 -23.60 -14.33
CA THR A 614 24.34 -22.45 -14.86
C THR A 614 23.46 -21.43 -15.57
N SER A 615 22.26 -21.82 -16.03
CA SER A 615 21.28 -20.91 -16.63
C SER A 615 20.29 -20.31 -15.61
N GLU A 616 20.46 -20.60 -14.32
CA GLU A 616 19.66 -20.07 -13.23
C GLU A 616 20.40 -18.91 -12.55
N TRP A 617 19.69 -17.81 -12.35
CA TRP A 617 20.24 -16.55 -11.88
C TRP A 617 19.46 -16.05 -10.66
N ARG A 618 20.16 -15.83 -9.55
CA ARG A 618 19.62 -15.17 -8.38
C ARG A 618 19.64 -13.67 -8.59
N ILE A 619 18.45 -13.07 -8.60
CA ILE A 619 18.22 -11.64 -8.73
C ILE A 619 18.07 -11.06 -7.33
N VAL A 620 18.85 -10.03 -7.03
CA VAL A 620 18.85 -9.36 -5.71
C VAL A 620 18.85 -7.86 -5.94
N TYR A 621 17.85 -7.16 -5.41
CA TYR A 621 17.75 -5.70 -5.50
C TYR A 621 18.57 -5.01 -4.39
N ASP A 622 19.37 -4.04 -4.79
CA ASP A 622 20.09 -3.16 -3.86
C ASP A 622 19.33 -1.83 -3.76
N TYR A 623 18.73 -1.58 -2.59
CA TYR A 623 17.94 -0.37 -2.33
C TYR A 623 18.78 0.92 -2.30
N LYS A 624 20.08 0.83 -2.04
CA LYS A 624 20.98 2.00 -1.98
C LYS A 624 21.37 2.43 -3.40
N LEU A 625 21.74 1.48 -4.24
CA LEU A 625 22.12 1.71 -5.64
C LEU A 625 20.91 1.76 -6.57
N LYS A 626 19.74 1.31 -6.11
CA LYS A 626 18.48 1.23 -6.87
C LYS A 626 18.63 0.38 -8.14
N ALA A 627 19.36 -0.72 -8.02
CA ALA A 627 19.74 -1.59 -9.12
C ALA A 627 19.86 -3.05 -8.63
N TYR A 628 20.00 -3.99 -9.55
CA TYR A 628 20.04 -5.42 -9.25
C TYR A 628 21.44 -6.00 -9.41
N ARG A 629 21.80 -6.92 -8.52
CA ARG A 629 22.82 -7.93 -8.80
C ARG A 629 22.15 -9.13 -9.47
N ILE A 630 22.81 -9.66 -10.50
CA ILE A 630 22.38 -10.87 -11.22
C ILE A 630 23.47 -11.93 -11.02
N LEU A 631 23.25 -12.82 -10.07
CA LEU A 631 24.23 -13.78 -9.56
C LEU A 631 23.98 -15.16 -10.12
N ASN A 632 25.02 -15.93 -10.43
CA ASN A 632 24.85 -17.30 -10.87
C ASN A 632 24.44 -18.17 -9.68
N GLU A 633 23.39 -18.97 -9.85
CA GLU A 633 22.87 -19.80 -8.77
C GLU A 633 23.81 -20.95 -8.39
N ASN A 634 24.60 -21.47 -9.34
CA ASN A 634 25.56 -22.54 -9.06
C ASN A 634 26.85 -22.02 -8.38
N PHE A 635 27.17 -20.75 -8.56
CA PHE A 635 28.37 -20.11 -8.02
C PHE A 635 28.01 -18.72 -7.52
N SER A 636 27.64 -18.62 -6.24
CA SER A 636 27.08 -17.39 -5.64
C SER A 636 28.01 -16.17 -5.69
N ASN A 637 29.32 -16.40 -5.80
CA ASN A 637 30.34 -15.37 -5.94
C ASN A 637 30.52 -14.88 -7.38
N MET A 638 29.89 -15.53 -8.36
CA MET A 638 29.94 -15.15 -9.77
C MET A 638 28.68 -14.40 -10.17
N GLY A 639 28.85 -13.25 -10.82
CA GLY A 639 27.73 -12.42 -11.28
C GLY A 639 27.96 -11.88 -12.67
N ILE A 640 26.87 -11.42 -13.30
CA ILE A 640 26.94 -10.72 -14.57
C ILE A 640 27.65 -9.38 -14.36
N PHE A 641 28.68 -9.14 -15.18
CA PHE A 641 29.62 -8.06 -15.01
C PHE A 641 29.84 -7.27 -16.31
N PHE A 642 29.66 -5.95 -16.22
CA PHE A 642 29.93 -5.03 -17.32
C PHE A 642 31.45 -4.91 -17.56
N GLN A 643 31.88 -5.09 -18.80
CA GLN A 643 33.29 -4.98 -19.18
C GLN A 643 33.60 -3.59 -19.76
N LYS A 644 33.00 -3.30 -20.90
CA LYS A 644 33.09 -2.04 -21.64
C LYS A 644 31.94 -1.96 -22.63
N GLU A 645 31.79 -0.81 -23.28
CA GLU A 645 30.77 -0.55 -24.29
C GLU A 645 30.91 -1.49 -25.51
N ASN A 646 29.78 -1.84 -26.14
CA ASN A 646 29.72 -2.59 -27.40
C ASN A 646 30.53 -3.91 -27.39
N SER A 647 30.54 -4.62 -26.26
CA SER A 647 31.38 -5.81 -26.05
C SER A 647 30.63 -6.93 -25.35
N PRO A 648 31.09 -8.20 -25.44
CA PRO A 648 30.48 -9.30 -24.70
C PRO A 648 30.40 -9.00 -23.21
N VAL A 649 29.21 -9.20 -22.65
CA VAL A 649 28.99 -9.22 -21.20
C VAL A 649 29.70 -10.44 -20.64
N LYS A 650 30.27 -10.35 -19.45
CA LYS A 650 30.99 -11.47 -18.83
C LYS A 650 30.40 -11.85 -17.49
N ILE A 651 30.77 -13.05 -17.05
CA ILE A 651 30.61 -13.51 -15.69
C ILE A 651 31.94 -13.33 -14.97
N ASP A 652 31.93 -12.69 -13.81
CA ASP A 652 33.13 -12.41 -13.01
C ASP A 652 32.84 -12.58 -11.51
N ASN A 653 33.89 -12.63 -10.70
CA ASN A 653 33.77 -12.65 -9.25
C ASN A 653 33.30 -11.28 -8.74
N VAL A 654 32.15 -11.27 -8.08
CA VAL A 654 31.46 -10.05 -7.60
C VAL A 654 31.56 -9.86 -6.09
N ASP A 655 32.30 -10.72 -5.38
CA ASP A 655 32.48 -10.63 -3.93
C ASP A 655 33.77 -9.88 -3.55
N SER A 656 34.76 -9.83 -4.45
CA SER A 656 36.10 -9.35 -4.10
C SER A 656 36.24 -7.82 -4.03
N VAL A 657 35.34 -7.04 -4.62
CA VAL A 657 35.33 -5.56 -4.58
C VAL A 657 33.90 -5.06 -4.79
N ALA A 658 33.47 -4.05 -4.03
CA ALA A 658 32.25 -3.29 -4.35
C ALA A 658 32.46 -2.52 -5.66
N ASP A 659 32.10 -3.16 -6.78
CA ASP A 659 32.23 -2.62 -8.12
C ASP A 659 30.85 -2.49 -8.77
N ASP A 660 30.44 -1.25 -9.02
CA ASP A 660 29.13 -0.91 -9.59
C ASP A 660 28.92 -1.50 -11.00
N ARG A 661 29.99 -1.97 -11.68
CA ARG A 661 29.90 -2.73 -12.95
C ARG A 661 29.14 -4.05 -12.84
N SER A 662 28.98 -4.57 -11.63
CA SER A 662 28.19 -5.78 -11.35
C SER A 662 26.69 -5.51 -11.16
N TYR A 663 26.27 -4.24 -11.21
CA TYR A 663 24.89 -3.83 -10.99
C TYR A 663 24.19 -3.43 -12.30
N TRP A 664 22.92 -3.82 -12.39
CA TRP A 664 22.10 -3.68 -13.58
C TRP A 664 20.76 -3.07 -13.21
N ILE A 665 20.31 -2.09 -13.99
CA ILE A 665 18.96 -1.55 -13.90
C ILE A 665 18.07 -2.43 -14.78
N ILE A 666 16.98 -2.93 -14.22
CA ILE A 666 15.98 -3.70 -14.97
C ILE A 666 14.77 -2.81 -15.15
N GLU A 667 14.28 -2.72 -16.39
CA GLU A 667 13.17 -1.86 -16.81
C GLU A 667 12.12 -2.69 -17.52
N TYR A 668 10.84 -2.36 -17.35
CA TYR A 668 9.78 -2.98 -18.16
C TYR A 668 9.40 -2.09 -19.35
N ASP A 669 9.42 -2.64 -20.56
CA ASP A 669 8.88 -1.97 -21.73
C ASP A 669 7.44 -2.43 -22.01
N GLN A 670 6.50 -1.51 -21.82
CA GLN A 670 5.06 -1.80 -21.95
C GLN A 670 4.62 -2.06 -23.39
N ASN A 671 5.27 -1.45 -24.39
CA ASN A 671 4.93 -1.67 -25.80
C ASN A 671 5.39 -3.04 -26.28
N LYS A 672 6.56 -3.49 -25.80
CA LYS A 672 7.16 -4.76 -26.20
C LYS A 672 6.65 -5.90 -25.33
N GLY A 673 6.28 -5.65 -24.08
CA GLY A 673 5.91 -6.69 -23.13
C GLY A 673 7.13 -7.55 -22.80
N GLY A 674 8.07 -6.99 -22.05
CA GLY A 674 9.30 -7.63 -21.62
C GLY A 674 10.26 -6.63 -20.99
N TYR A 675 11.43 -7.11 -20.59
CA TYR A 675 12.38 -6.35 -19.78
C TYR A 675 13.64 -5.96 -20.54
N ILE A 676 14.18 -4.79 -20.22
CA ILE A 676 15.49 -4.31 -20.65
C ILE A 676 16.44 -4.48 -19.46
N ILE A 677 17.68 -4.90 -19.73
CA ILE A 677 18.74 -5.00 -18.72
C ILE A 677 19.83 -3.98 -19.09
N ARG A 678 19.93 -2.92 -18.29
CA ARG A 678 20.81 -1.76 -18.51
C ARG A 678 21.94 -1.73 -17.50
N SER A 679 23.13 -1.30 -17.92
CA SER A 679 24.25 -1.12 -17.00
C SER A 679 24.00 0.07 -16.04
N LEU A 680 24.25 -0.11 -14.74
CA LEU A 680 24.18 1.00 -13.77
C LEU A 680 25.28 2.05 -14.05
N VAL A 681 26.51 1.60 -14.32
CA VAL A 681 27.67 2.48 -14.50
C VAL A 681 27.75 3.14 -15.88
N TYR A 682 27.19 2.49 -16.91
CA TYR A 682 27.10 3.04 -18.27
C TYR A 682 25.66 2.92 -18.78
N PRO A 683 24.72 3.77 -18.30
CA PRO A 683 23.31 3.67 -18.65
C PRO A 683 22.99 3.76 -20.14
N SER A 684 23.89 4.24 -21.01
CA SER A 684 23.69 4.19 -22.46
C SER A 684 23.75 2.76 -23.03
N GLN A 685 24.22 1.79 -22.25
CA GLN A 685 24.44 0.40 -22.66
C GLN A 685 23.41 -0.55 -22.05
N ILE A 686 22.78 -1.35 -22.91
CA ILE A 686 21.86 -2.43 -22.51
C ILE A 686 22.31 -3.77 -23.09
N PHE A 687 21.72 -4.85 -22.60
CA PHE A 687 21.89 -6.16 -23.22
C PHE A 687 21.31 -6.21 -24.63
N LYS A 688 22.09 -6.77 -25.56
CA LYS A 688 21.67 -7.07 -26.93
C LYS A 688 22.18 -8.43 -27.39
N LEU A 689 21.34 -9.17 -28.10
CA LEU A 689 21.69 -10.35 -28.87
C LEU A 689 21.91 -9.99 -30.36
N ASN A 690 22.86 -10.63 -31.05
CA ASN A 690 23.15 -10.37 -32.48
C ASN A 690 22.14 -11.02 -33.46
N ASP A 691 20.84 -10.97 -33.16
CA ASP A 691 19.74 -11.51 -33.99
C ASP A 691 19.83 -13.00 -34.36
N SER A 692 20.75 -13.74 -33.72
CA SER A 692 20.92 -15.18 -33.86
C SER A 692 20.47 -15.86 -32.58
N THR A 693 19.63 -16.89 -32.72
CA THR A 693 19.21 -17.74 -31.60
C THR A 693 20.01 -19.04 -31.51
N ALA A 694 21.16 -19.12 -32.19
CA ALA A 694 22.05 -20.28 -32.09
C ALA A 694 22.66 -20.39 -30.68
N ASN A 695 22.81 -21.63 -30.21
CA ASN A 695 23.46 -21.91 -28.93
C ASN A 695 24.87 -21.32 -28.87
N GLY A 696 25.18 -20.71 -27.74
CA GLY A 696 26.42 -20.00 -27.51
C GLY A 696 26.46 -18.60 -28.10
N THR A 697 25.43 -18.07 -28.76
CA THR A 697 25.48 -16.69 -29.27
C THR A 697 25.71 -15.72 -28.10
N ASP A 698 26.74 -14.87 -28.23
CA ASP A 698 27.16 -13.92 -27.19
C ASP A 698 26.11 -12.82 -26.97
N VAL A 699 25.95 -12.43 -25.72
CA VAL A 699 25.17 -11.26 -25.30
C VAL A 699 26.12 -10.09 -25.10
N LEU A 700 25.83 -8.98 -25.76
CA LEU A 700 26.66 -7.78 -25.75
C LEU A 700 26.03 -6.69 -24.89
N THR A 701 26.86 -5.82 -24.33
CA THR A 701 26.45 -4.44 -24.02
C THR A 701 26.35 -3.68 -25.34
N TYR A 702 25.34 -2.84 -25.54
CA TYR A 702 25.14 -2.19 -26.84
C TYR A 702 24.46 -0.83 -26.77
N TYR A 703 24.87 0.04 -27.69
CA TYR A 703 24.21 1.26 -28.12
C TYR A 703 24.27 1.35 -29.65
N PRO A 704 23.24 1.87 -30.36
CA PRO A 704 22.03 2.52 -29.85
C PRO A 704 20.95 1.56 -29.31
N ILE A 705 20.07 2.11 -28.46
CA ILE A 705 18.93 1.38 -27.88
C ILE A 705 17.73 1.52 -28.84
N SER A 706 17.43 0.46 -29.59
CA SER A 706 16.32 0.40 -30.57
C SER A 706 15.06 -0.25 -30.02
N LEU A 707 15.17 -1.00 -28.91
CA LEU A 707 14.09 -1.80 -28.30
C LEU A 707 13.49 -2.83 -29.25
N GLU A 708 14.29 -3.35 -30.17
CA GLU A 708 13.96 -4.54 -30.94
C GLU A 708 13.97 -5.79 -30.05
N ASP A 709 13.35 -6.88 -30.50
CA ASP A 709 13.18 -8.09 -29.66
C ASP A 709 14.52 -8.71 -29.21
N ASN A 710 15.61 -8.39 -29.89
CA ASN A 710 16.98 -8.78 -29.53
C ASN A 710 17.55 -8.02 -28.32
N GLN A 711 16.86 -6.99 -27.84
CA GLN A 711 17.19 -6.19 -26.65
C GLN A 711 16.20 -6.42 -25.50
N ILE A 712 15.19 -7.28 -25.71
CA ILE A 712 14.12 -7.55 -24.74
C ILE A 712 14.24 -8.96 -24.19
N TRP A 713 14.04 -9.09 -22.88
CA TRP A 713 14.23 -10.31 -22.10
C TRP A 713 13.00 -10.64 -21.27
N ASN A 714 12.82 -11.91 -20.91
CA ASN A 714 11.78 -12.35 -19.97
C ASN A 714 12.43 -13.02 -18.77
N PHE A 715 11.92 -12.72 -17.57
CA PHE A 715 12.32 -13.38 -16.33
C PHE A 715 11.31 -14.47 -15.99
N ILE A 716 11.79 -15.71 -15.88
CA ILE A 716 10.98 -16.90 -15.62
C ILE A 716 11.35 -17.40 -14.21
N PRO A 717 10.47 -17.27 -13.20
CA PRO A 717 10.75 -17.74 -11.86
C PRO A 717 11.06 -19.24 -11.85
N VAL A 718 12.13 -19.63 -11.16
CA VAL A 718 12.45 -21.02 -10.88
C VAL A 718 11.77 -21.39 -9.56
N LYS A 719 10.98 -22.47 -9.56
CA LYS A 719 10.26 -22.97 -8.39
C LYS A 719 11.11 -23.92 -7.57
#